data_AF-A0AA88R6R8-F1
#
_entry.id   AF-A0AA88R6R8-F1
#
_cell.length_a   1.000
_cell.length_b   1.000
_cell.length_c   1.000
_cell.angle_alpha   90.00
_cell.angle_beta   90.00
_cell.angle_gamma   90.00
#
_symmetry.space_group_name_H-M   'P 1'
#
loop_
_entity.id
_entity.type
_entity.pdbx_description
1 polymer ?
#
loop_
_entity_poly.entity_id
_entity_poly.type
_entity_poly.pdbx_seq_one_letter_code
_entity_poly.pdbx_strand_id
1 'polypeptide(L)'
;MSSSGKGVHILVFPYPAQGHMLPLLDLSHQLALRGLTITILVTPKNLPILSPLLTTHPSIQTLVFPFPSYPSLPPGVENVKDIGNHGNVLIINALAELHDPIIQWFKSHRNPPVALLSDFFIGWTHHLANQINIPRIAFFSSGAFLTSVLGHLWDDIKSFQSLTVASFPDVPRSPSFTAEQLPSLFRHYRESEPSWNFVKDGMIANNLSWGCVINTFDDLEGEYMEYLKKKMGHGRVFGVGPLSLLGRPDQTDRGNTGSGLCDDVLGWLDGCPDGSVVYVCFGSQKFLRKAQVEALAIGLERSGVRFVWVVKTLTAQQVADGYGSAPDGFEARVSGRGRVIRGWAPQVSILSHRAVGGFLSHCGWNSVLEAEVAGVMILAWPMEADQHVDAKLLVEDMGVAVRVCEGANIVPDESELARTIADSMSGGKIEKVKAKELKEKALEAVKAGTMSGSGKGVHILVFPYPAQGHMLALLDLSHQLALHGLTITILVTPKNLPILSPLLATHPSIQTLVFPLPNYPSLPPGVENVKDIGNHGNVLIINALGQLHDPIIQWFKSHPNPPVALLSDFFLGWTHHLANQINIPRIAFFSTRAFLSSLMGHLWADINSFRSLTVAYFPDLPQSPSFTAEQLPSLFRHYRESEPSWNFVKDGMIANNFSWGCVINTFDDLEGEHMEYLKKKMGHGRVFGVGPLSLLGSPDQTDRGSKGSGLCDDVLGWLDGCPDGSVVYVCFGSQKFLKKAQVEALAIGLEQSGIRFMWVVKTLTAQQVADGYGSAPDGLEAQVSGRGRVIRGWAPQVSILSHRAVGGFLSHCGWNSVLEAVVAGVMILAWPMEADQHVNAKLLVEDVGVAVRVCEGANTVPDASELARTIADSMSRGKIEKVKAKELKEKALEAVKAGGSSYRDLDGLVKELSQLQI
;
A
#
# COMPACT_ATOMS: atom_id res chain seq x y z
N MET A 1 -14.88 18.23 -35.49
CA MET A 1 -15.09 16.80 -35.21
C MET A 1 -13.93 16.31 -34.36
N SER A 2 -14.16 16.18 -33.05
CA SER A 2 -13.17 15.78 -32.05
C SER A 2 -13.05 14.27 -31.99
N SER A 3 -11.84 13.73 -32.21
CA SER A 3 -11.53 12.33 -31.96
C SER A 3 -11.56 12.04 -30.46
N SER A 4 -12.59 11.37 -29.99
CA SER A 4 -12.60 10.70 -28.68
C SER A 4 -11.45 9.68 -28.63
N GLY A 5 -10.52 9.82 -27.69
CA GLY A 5 -9.40 8.89 -27.52
C GLY A 5 -9.89 7.47 -27.21
N LYS A 6 -9.67 6.51 -28.11
CA LYS A 6 -9.96 5.09 -27.87
C LYS A 6 -8.84 4.50 -27.01
N GLY A 7 -9.18 3.91 -25.87
CA GLY A 7 -8.23 3.19 -25.00
C GLY A 7 -7.64 1.95 -25.67
N VAL A 8 -6.43 1.55 -25.27
CA VAL A 8 -5.72 0.35 -25.76
C VAL A 8 -6.44 -0.91 -25.26
N HIS A 9 -6.89 -1.76 -26.19
CA HIS A 9 -7.55 -3.04 -25.89
C HIS A 9 -6.61 -4.21 -26.17
N ILE A 10 -6.42 -5.13 -25.21
CA ILE A 10 -5.63 -6.35 -25.40
C ILE A 10 -6.47 -7.61 -25.16
N LEU A 11 -6.13 -8.67 -25.90
CA LEU A 11 -6.63 -10.02 -25.64
C LEU A 11 -5.62 -10.74 -24.76
N VAL A 12 -6.07 -11.28 -23.64
CA VAL A 12 -5.28 -12.14 -22.76
C VAL A 12 -5.73 -13.58 -22.95
N PHE A 13 -4.81 -14.46 -23.30
CA PHE A 13 -5.07 -15.89 -23.44
C PHE A 13 -4.19 -16.68 -22.45
N PRO A 14 -4.74 -17.09 -21.29
CA PRO A 14 -4.04 -17.93 -20.35
C PRO A 14 -4.08 -19.42 -20.72
N TYR A 15 -3.00 -20.12 -20.38
CA TYR A 15 -2.97 -21.58 -20.43
C TYR A 15 -3.72 -22.17 -19.21
N PRO A 16 -4.60 -23.17 -19.36
CA PRO A 16 -5.49 -23.63 -18.29
C PRO A 16 -4.77 -24.57 -17.31
N ALA A 17 -3.85 -23.99 -16.56
CA ALA A 17 -3.16 -24.57 -15.42
C ALA A 17 -3.03 -23.49 -14.34
N GLN A 18 -3.19 -23.83 -13.06
CA GLN A 18 -3.15 -22.82 -11.99
C GLN A 18 -1.84 -22.02 -11.98
N GLY A 19 -0.70 -22.69 -12.16
CA GLY A 19 0.61 -22.03 -12.24
C GLY A 19 0.82 -21.11 -13.45
N HIS A 20 -0.11 -21.11 -14.41
CA HIS A 20 -0.08 -20.28 -15.62
C HIS A 20 -1.14 -19.19 -15.55
N MET A 21 -2.38 -19.60 -15.23
CA MET A 21 -3.52 -18.70 -15.09
C MET A 21 -3.27 -17.68 -13.99
N LEU A 22 -2.92 -18.10 -12.77
CA LEU A 22 -2.79 -17.17 -11.64
C LEU A 22 -1.80 -16.03 -11.91
N PRO A 23 -0.53 -16.27 -12.29
CA PRO A 23 0.38 -15.17 -12.55
C PRO A 23 -0.04 -14.32 -13.76
N LEU A 24 -0.65 -14.89 -14.81
CA LEU A 24 -1.14 -14.09 -15.93
C LEU A 24 -2.39 -13.26 -15.56
N LEU A 25 -3.23 -13.74 -14.66
CA LEU A 25 -4.34 -12.98 -14.09
C LEU A 25 -3.83 -11.87 -13.16
N ASP A 26 -2.75 -12.10 -12.42
CA ASP A 26 -2.07 -11.07 -11.62
C ASP A 26 -1.46 -9.98 -12.52
N LEU A 27 -0.83 -10.37 -13.63
CA LEU A 27 -0.40 -9.41 -14.65
C LEU A 27 -1.59 -8.66 -15.27
N SER A 28 -2.69 -9.35 -15.55
CA SER A 28 -3.91 -8.74 -16.09
C SER A 28 -4.51 -7.72 -15.11
N HIS A 29 -4.50 -8.02 -13.81
CA HIS A 29 -4.87 -7.08 -12.76
C HIS A 29 -4.01 -5.81 -12.81
N GLN A 30 -2.70 -5.96 -12.96
CA GLN A 30 -1.74 -4.85 -13.07
C GLN A 30 -1.91 -4.02 -14.34
N LEU A 31 -2.24 -4.67 -15.46
CA LEU A 31 -2.52 -3.99 -16.73
C LEU A 31 -3.86 -3.24 -16.68
N ALA A 32 -4.88 -3.79 -16.02
CA ALA A 32 -6.17 -3.13 -15.84
C ALA A 32 -6.06 -1.88 -14.96
N LEU A 33 -5.27 -1.94 -13.87
CA LEU A 33 -4.96 -0.78 -13.04
C LEU A 33 -4.27 0.36 -13.82
N ARG A 34 -3.61 0.03 -14.94
CA ARG A 34 -2.94 0.99 -15.84
C ARG A 34 -3.84 1.45 -17.00
N GLY A 35 -5.14 1.19 -16.92
CA GLY A 35 -6.13 1.71 -17.86
C GLY A 35 -6.25 0.94 -19.19
N LEU A 36 -5.65 -0.26 -19.29
CA LEU A 36 -5.85 -1.10 -20.48
C LEU A 36 -7.26 -1.72 -20.44
N THR A 37 -7.93 -1.70 -21.60
CA THR A 37 -9.12 -2.55 -21.81
C THR A 37 -8.63 -3.98 -22.01
N ILE A 38 -9.21 -4.94 -21.28
CA ILE A 38 -8.77 -6.33 -21.29
C ILE A 38 -9.96 -7.23 -21.58
N THR A 39 -9.79 -8.11 -22.56
CA THR A 39 -10.63 -9.30 -22.74
C THR A 39 -9.81 -10.52 -22.40
N ILE A 40 -10.30 -11.38 -21.49
CA ILE A 40 -9.66 -12.63 -21.13
C ILE A 40 -10.40 -13.78 -21.81
N LEU A 41 -9.69 -14.50 -22.68
CA LEU A 41 -10.19 -15.74 -23.26
C LEU A 41 -10.14 -16.84 -22.19
N VAL A 42 -11.26 -17.53 -21.98
CA VAL A 42 -11.35 -18.59 -20.98
C VAL A 42 -12.34 -19.66 -21.43
N THR A 43 -12.25 -20.85 -20.85
CA THR A 43 -13.20 -21.95 -21.08
C THR A 43 -14.11 -22.17 -19.87
N PRO A 44 -15.29 -22.78 -20.01
CA PRO A 44 -16.32 -22.81 -18.98
C PRO A 44 -15.86 -23.31 -17.60
N LYS A 45 -15.04 -24.37 -17.53
CA LYS A 45 -14.54 -24.89 -16.24
C LYS A 45 -13.42 -24.06 -15.63
N ASN A 46 -12.76 -23.23 -16.43
CA ASN A 46 -11.71 -22.32 -15.99
C ASN A 46 -12.27 -20.94 -15.61
N LEU A 47 -13.48 -20.57 -16.06
CA LEU A 47 -14.13 -19.29 -15.76
C LEU A 47 -14.22 -18.99 -14.25
N PRO A 48 -14.54 -19.94 -13.35
CA PRO A 48 -14.58 -19.65 -11.92
C PRO A 48 -13.24 -19.16 -11.33
N ILE A 49 -12.11 -19.49 -11.95
CA ILE A 49 -10.78 -19.03 -11.52
C ILE A 49 -10.62 -17.52 -11.72
N LEU A 50 -11.35 -16.93 -12.67
CA LEU A 50 -11.35 -15.49 -12.94
C LEU A 50 -12.24 -14.71 -11.97
N SER A 51 -13.15 -15.37 -11.22
CA SER A 51 -14.12 -14.67 -10.36
C SER A 51 -13.48 -13.61 -9.48
N PRO A 52 -12.37 -13.91 -8.77
CA PRO A 52 -11.71 -12.91 -7.96
C PRO A 52 -11.27 -11.67 -8.78
N LEU A 53 -10.84 -11.86 -10.03
CA LEU A 53 -10.36 -10.77 -10.91
C LEU A 53 -11.51 -9.92 -11.42
N LEU A 54 -12.60 -10.57 -11.81
CA LEU A 54 -13.79 -9.93 -12.32
C LEU A 54 -14.52 -9.14 -11.23
N THR A 55 -14.46 -9.60 -9.97
CA THR A 55 -14.95 -8.85 -8.82
C THR A 55 -14.17 -7.55 -8.63
N THR A 56 -12.84 -7.60 -8.71
CA THR A 56 -12.00 -6.40 -8.56
C THR A 56 -12.07 -5.47 -9.77
N HIS A 57 -12.19 -6.02 -10.98
CA HIS A 57 -12.21 -5.28 -12.23
C HIS A 57 -13.43 -5.65 -13.07
N PRO A 58 -14.62 -5.08 -12.78
CA PRO A 58 -15.84 -5.34 -13.55
C PRO A 58 -15.75 -4.92 -15.02
N SER A 59 -14.76 -4.09 -15.37
CA SER A 59 -14.47 -3.67 -16.73
C SER A 59 -13.75 -4.72 -17.58
N ILE A 60 -13.15 -5.75 -16.96
CA ILE A 60 -12.53 -6.86 -17.68
C ILE A 60 -13.62 -7.71 -18.31
N GLN A 61 -13.51 -7.91 -19.62
CA GLN A 61 -14.43 -8.75 -20.37
C GLN A 61 -13.94 -10.19 -20.39
N THR A 62 -14.87 -11.13 -20.44
CA THR A 62 -14.55 -12.55 -20.67
C THR A 62 -14.99 -12.95 -22.07
N LEU A 63 -14.11 -13.63 -22.78
CA LEU A 63 -14.42 -14.31 -24.03
C LEU A 63 -14.48 -15.81 -23.71
N VAL A 64 -15.69 -16.29 -23.45
CA VAL A 64 -15.91 -17.69 -23.08
C VAL A 64 -16.14 -18.52 -24.33
N PHE A 65 -15.16 -19.34 -24.69
CA PHE A 65 -15.32 -20.34 -25.75
C PHE A 65 -15.45 -21.75 -25.17
N PRO A 66 -16.29 -22.62 -25.77
CA PRO A 66 -16.30 -24.03 -25.41
C PRO A 66 -14.90 -24.62 -25.55
N PHE A 67 -14.47 -25.40 -24.55
CA PHE A 67 -13.20 -26.12 -24.66
C PHE A 67 -13.30 -27.13 -25.81
N PRO A 68 -12.42 -27.08 -26.82
CA PRO A 68 -12.53 -27.96 -27.98
C PRO A 68 -12.29 -29.43 -27.61
N SER A 69 -13.07 -30.33 -28.21
CA SER A 69 -12.82 -31.77 -28.09
C SER A 69 -11.53 -32.13 -28.82
N TYR A 70 -10.67 -32.93 -28.20
CA TYR A 70 -9.43 -33.41 -28.82
C TYR A 70 -9.27 -34.92 -28.62
N PRO A 71 -8.74 -35.68 -29.62
CA PRO A 71 -8.51 -37.11 -29.47
C PRO A 71 -7.68 -37.43 -28.22
N SER A 72 -8.08 -38.48 -27.49
CA SER A 72 -7.42 -38.93 -26.25
C SER A 72 -7.54 -37.99 -25.06
N LEU A 73 -8.25 -36.85 -25.18
CA LEU A 73 -8.60 -36.02 -24.04
C LEU A 73 -9.94 -36.50 -23.44
N PRO A 74 -10.01 -36.86 -22.15
CA PRO A 74 -11.25 -37.31 -21.53
C PRO A 74 -12.35 -36.23 -21.58
N PRO A 75 -13.64 -36.61 -21.76
CA PRO A 75 -14.74 -35.66 -21.81
C PRO A 75 -14.79 -34.76 -20.57
N GLY A 76 -14.87 -33.45 -20.81
CA GLY A 76 -14.95 -32.44 -19.75
C GLY A 76 -13.62 -32.08 -19.09
N VAL A 77 -12.48 -32.58 -19.54
CA VAL A 77 -11.18 -32.05 -19.08
C VAL A 77 -10.91 -30.72 -19.78
N GLU A 78 -10.78 -29.64 -19.00
CA GLU A 78 -10.40 -28.32 -19.53
C GLU A 78 -9.17 -27.73 -18.83
N ASN A 79 -8.69 -28.37 -17.75
CA ASN A 79 -7.58 -27.87 -16.95
C ASN A 79 -6.55 -28.98 -16.71
N VAL A 80 -5.27 -28.61 -16.71
CA VAL A 80 -4.16 -29.54 -16.45
C VAL A 80 -4.29 -30.24 -15.10
N LYS A 81 -4.95 -29.64 -14.09
CA LYS A 81 -5.17 -30.30 -12.79
C LYS A 81 -6.00 -31.58 -12.89
N ASP A 82 -6.84 -31.70 -13.92
CA ASP A 82 -7.80 -32.82 -14.08
C ASP A 82 -7.17 -34.02 -14.81
N ILE A 83 -6.04 -33.80 -15.51
CA ILE A 83 -5.35 -34.83 -16.30
C ILE A 83 -3.86 -34.94 -15.95
N GLY A 84 -3.25 -33.96 -15.27
CA GLY A 84 -1.81 -33.91 -14.99
C GLY A 84 -0.96 -33.50 -16.18
N ASN A 85 0.35 -33.38 -15.95
CA ASN A 85 1.32 -32.84 -16.92
C ASN A 85 1.41 -33.58 -18.26
N HIS A 86 1.00 -34.85 -18.30
CA HIS A 86 0.96 -35.62 -19.55
C HIS A 86 -0.16 -35.15 -20.50
N GLY A 87 -1.18 -34.45 -19.98
CA GLY A 87 -2.23 -33.85 -20.79
C GLY A 87 -1.84 -32.54 -21.46
N ASN A 88 -0.64 -31.99 -21.20
CA ASN A 88 -0.26 -30.68 -21.72
C ASN A 88 -0.31 -30.63 -23.26
N VAL A 89 0.22 -31.62 -23.96
CA VAL A 89 0.19 -31.71 -25.43
C VAL A 89 -1.23 -31.74 -25.95
N LEU A 90 -2.11 -32.53 -25.33
CA LEU A 90 -3.52 -32.65 -25.72
C LEU A 90 -4.24 -31.32 -25.53
N ILE A 91 -4.03 -30.63 -24.41
CA ILE A 91 -4.63 -29.33 -24.11
C ILE A 91 -4.13 -28.24 -25.07
N ILE A 92 -2.83 -28.20 -25.39
CA ILE A 92 -2.27 -27.21 -26.34
C ILE A 92 -2.91 -27.38 -27.72
N ASN A 93 -3.00 -28.62 -28.21
CA ASN A 93 -3.61 -28.91 -29.51
C ASN A 93 -5.12 -28.67 -29.48
N ALA A 94 -5.83 -29.04 -28.40
CA ALA A 94 -7.24 -28.72 -28.24
C ALA A 94 -7.50 -27.21 -28.31
N LEU A 95 -6.71 -26.40 -27.60
CA LEU A 95 -6.85 -24.95 -27.61
C LEU A 95 -6.54 -24.33 -28.99
N ALA A 96 -5.75 -24.99 -29.83
CA ALA A 96 -5.48 -24.53 -31.20
C ALA A 96 -6.73 -24.52 -32.08
N GLU A 97 -7.72 -25.37 -31.79
CA GLU A 97 -9.02 -25.35 -32.47
C GLU A 97 -9.83 -24.07 -32.19
N LEU A 98 -9.39 -23.24 -31.23
CA LEU A 98 -9.93 -21.89 -31.01
C LEU A 98 -9.40 -20.85 -32.00
N HIS A 99 -8.45 -21.21 -32.88
CA HIS A 99 -7.88 -20.32 -33.87
C HIS A 99 -8.95 -19.57 -34.70
N ASP A 100 -9.81 -20.30 -35.40
CA ASP A 100 -10.84 -19.72 -36.25
C ASP A 100 -11.94 -18.99 -35.44
N PRO A 101 -12.44 -19.54 -34.31
CA PRO A 101 -13.32 -18.80 -33.40
C PRO A 101 -12.74 -17.45 -32.95
N ILE A 102 -11.44 -17.38 -32.62
CA ILE A 102 -10.79 -16.13 -32.21
C ILE A 102 -10.73 -15.14 -33.39
N ILE A 103 -10.39 -15.59 -34.60
CA ILE A 103 -10.38 -14.73 -35.81
C ILE A 103 -11.78 -14.19 -36.10
N GLN A 104 -12.80 -15.05 -36.04
CA GLN A 104 -14.19 -14.65 -36.28
C GLN A 104 -14.65 -13.62 -35.25
N TRP A 105 -14.37 -13.88 -33.97
CA TRP A 105 -14.64 -12.92 -32.90
C TRP A 105 -13.92 -11.60 -33.14
N PHE A 106 -12.62 -11.62 -33.42
CA PHE A 106 -11.80 -10.44 -33.69
C PHE A 106 -12.37 -9.58 -34.83
N LYS A 107 -12.72 -10.21 -35.97
CA LYS A 107 -13.31 -9.54 -37.13
C LYS A 107 -14.68 -8.92 -36.84
N SER A 108 -15.45 -9.54 -35.94
CA SER A 108 -16.78 -9.06 -35.56
C SER A 108 -16.77 -8.03 -34.43
N HIS A 109 -15.65 -7.86 -33.74
CA HIS A 109 -15.58 -7.07 -32.52
C HIS A 109 -15.54 -5.56 -32.84
N ARG A 110 -16.39 -4.77 -32.18
CA ARG A 110 -16.52 -3.31 -32.44
C ARG A 110 -15.24 -2.52 -32.13
N ASN A 111 -14.42 -3.04 -31.22
CA ASN A 111 -13.14 -2.47 -30.83
C ASN A 111 -12.12 -3.62 -30.70
N PRO A 112 -11.62 -4.19 -31.80
CA PRO A 112 -10.78 -5.38 -31.74
C PRO A 112 -9.50 -5.10 -30.93
N PRO A 113 -8.96 -6.11 -30.22
CA PRO A 113 -7.68 -5.99 -29.54
C PRO A 113 -6.56 -5.51 -30.47
N VAL A 114 -5.64 -4.71 -29.96
CA VAL A 114 -4.46 -4.23 -30.68
C VAL A 114 -3.21 -5.05 -30.37
N ALA A 115 -3.28 -5.98 -29.41
CA ALA A 115 -2.22 -6.92 -29.08
C ALA A 115 -2.80 -8.20 -28.45
N LEU A 116 -2.04 -9.29 -28.56
CA LEU A 116 -2.33 -10.57 -27.92
C LEU A 116 -1.26 -10.88 -26.87
N LEU A 117 -1.64 -10.87 -25.59
CA LEU A 117 -0.82 -11.38 -24.50
C LEU A 117 -1.21 -12.84 -24.24
N SER A 118 -0.29 -13.77 -24.41
CA SER A 118 -0.62 -15.19 -24.31
C SER A 118 0.49 -15.99 -23.69
N ASP A 119 0.11 -17.02 -22.93
CA ASP A 119 1.04 -17.93 -22.28
C ASP A 119 1.98 -18.63 -23.29
N PHE A 120 3.21 -18.90 -22.88
CA PHE A 120 4.22 -19.53 -23.74
C PHE A 120 3.84 -20.96 -24.17
N PHE A 121 2.98 -21.68 -23.43
CA PHE A 121 2.46 -23.00 -23.84
C PHE A 121 1.58 -22.94 -25.09
N ILE A 122 0.97 -21.80 -25.38
CA ILE A 122 0.15 -21.57 -26.57
C ILE A 122 0.86 -20.66 -27.56
N GLY A 123 2.16 -20.90 -27.77
CA GLY A 123 3.00 -20.13 -28.68
C GLY A 123 2.51 -20.10 -30.15
N TRP A 124 1.66 -21.05 -30.55
CA TRP A 124 0.96 -21.04 -31.85
C TRP A 124 0.13 -19.78 -32.07
N THR A 125 -0.28 -19.10 -31.00
CA THR A 125 -0.97 -17.82 -31.07
C THR A 125 -0.14 -16.71 -31.71
N HIS A 126 1.17 -16.90 -31.90
CA HIS A 126 2.00 -16.01 -32.72
C HIS A 126 1.51 -15.98 -34.17
N HIS A 127 1.22 -17.14 -34.75
CA HIS A 127 0.72 -17.24 -36.12
C HIS A 127 -0.68 -16.63 -36.24
N LEU A 128 -1.54 -16.87 -35.23
CA LEU A 128 -2.84 -16.21 -35.10
C LEU A 128 -2.70 -14.69 -35.09
N ALA A 129 -1.80 -14.14 -34.26
CA ALA A 129 -1.55 -12.71 -34.14
C ALA A 129 -1.04 -12.10 -35.46
N ASN A 130 -0.14 -12.78 -36.16
CA ASN A 130 0.32 -12.36 -37.48
C ASN A 130 -0.83 -12.36 -38.50
N GLN A 131 -1.70 -13.37 -38.48
CA GLN A 131 -2.83 -13.46 -39.41
C GLN A 131 -3.85 -12.34 -39.22
N ILE A 132 -4.05 -11.86 -37.98
CA ILE A 132 -4.91 -10.72 -37.65
C ILE A 132 -4.15 -9.39 -37.56
N ASN A 133 -2.86 -9.39 -37.93
CA ASN A 133 -1.97 -8.23 -37.98
C ASN A 133 -1.86 -7.43 -36.67
N ILE A 134 -1.67 -8.13 -35.55
CA ILE A 134 -1.38 -7.52 -34.24
C ILE A 134 -0.11 -8.12 -33.62
N PRO A 135 0.63 -7.36 -32.79
CA PRO A 135 1.73 -7.91 -32.03
C PRO A 135 1.26 -8.97 -31.02
N ARG A 136 1.99 -10.09 -30.96
CA ARG A 136 1.93 -11.02 -29.83
C ARG A 136 2.99 -10.67 -28.79
N ILE A 137 2.61 -10.70 -27.53
CA ILE A 137 3.51 -10.66 -26.38
C ILE A 137 3.44 -12.04 -25.71
N ALA A 138 4.58 -12.72 -25.61
CA ALA A 138 4.67 -14.02 -24.94
C ALA A 138 4.76 -13.82 -23.42
N PHE A 139 3.91 -14.49 -22.66
CA PHE A 139 3.98 -14.52 -21.21
C PHE A 139 4.63 -15.81 -20.73
N PHE A 140 5.72 -15.70 -19.97
CA PHE A 140 6.40 -16.80 -19.32
C PHE A 140 6.05 -16.80 -17.84
N SER A 141 5.27 -17.81 -17.44
CA SER A 141 5.00 -18.14 -16.04
C SER A 141 6.15 -18.88 -15.35
N SER A 142 7.31 -18.96 -16.03
CA SER A 142 8.57 -19.54 -15.58
C SER A 142 9.66 -18.46 -15.53
N GLY A 143 10.81 -18.77 -14.91
CA GLY A 143 11.95 -17.86 -14.86
C GLY A 143 12.60 -17.55 -16.22
N ALA A 144 13.34 -16.46 -16.28
CA ALA A 144 14.17 -16.07 -17.41
C ALA A 144 15.31 -17.06 -17.67
N PHE A 145 15.78 -17.73 -16.62
CA PHE A 145 16.77 -18.79 -16.74
C PHE A 145 16.21 -19.96 -17.54
N LEU A 146 15.03 -20.47 -17.17
CA LEU A 146 14.35 -21.49 -17.96
C LEU A 146 14.05 -21.00 -19.36
N THR A 147 13.59 -19.76 -19.52
CA THR A 147 13.32 -19.18 -20.84
C THR A 147 14.57 -19.19 -21.73
N SER A 148 15.74 -18.89 -21.15
CA SER A 148 17.05 -18.94 -21.84
C SER A 148 17.43 -20.36 -22.28
N VAL A 149 17.17 -21.35 -21.41
CA VAL A 149 17.40 -22.77 -21.68
C VAL A 149 16.43 -23.29 -22.74
N LEU A 150 15.14 -23.01 -22.61
CA LEU A 150 14.09 -23.45 -23.54
C LEU A 150 14.37 -23.01 -24.96
N GLY A 151 14.84 -21.78 -25.16
CA GLY A 151 15.21 -21.31 -26.50
C GLY A 151 16.18 -22.28 -27.19
N HIS A 152 17.26 -22.66 -26.53
CA HIS A 152 18.24 -23.60 -27.12
C HIS A 152 17.68 -24.99 -27.34
N LEU A 153 16.91 -25.51 -26.37
CA LEU A 153 16.32 -26.84 -26.47
C LEU A 153 15.42 -26.97 -27.70
N TRP A 154 14.59 -25.95 -27.97
CA TRP A 154 13.66 -25.98 -29.10
C TRP A 154 14.32 -25.60 -30.43
N ASP A 155 15.36 -24.74 -30.40
CA ASP A 155 16.14 -24.37 -31.59
C ASP A 155 16.95 -25.57 -32.14
N ASP A 156 17.48 -26.43 -31.27
CA ASP A 156 18.32 -27.57 -31.65
C ASP A 156 17.96 -28.90 -30.94
N ILE A 157 16.70 -29.31 -31.10
CA ILE A 157 16.17 -30.51 -30.44
C ILE A 157 16.98 -31.78 -30.70
N LYS A 158 17.52 -31.95 -31.91
CA LYS A 158 18.22 -33.18 -32.31
C LYS A 158 19.54 -33.33 -31.58
N SER A 159 20.28 -32.23 -31.42
CA SER A 159 21.53 -32.24 -30.67
C SER A 159 21.28 -32.55 -29.20
N PHE A 160 20.22 -32.00 -28.59
CA PHE A 160 19.95 -32.19 -27.16
C PHE A 160 19.32 -33.54 -26.79
N GLN A 161 18.52 -34.16 -27.67
CA GLN A 161 17.90 -35.46 -27.38
C GLN A 161 18.90 -36.62 -27.26
N SER A 162 20.06 -36.52 -27.89
CA SER A 162 21.11 -37.54 -27.83
C SER A 162 22.07 -37.39 -26.64
N LEU A 163 21.99 -36.29 -25.89
CA LEU A 163 22.94 -35.97 -24.83
C LEU A 163 22.51 -36.58 -23.50
N THR A 164 23.47 -37.17 -22.80
CA THR A 164 23.32 -37.53 -21.38
C THR A 164 23.36 -36.30 -20.48
N VAL A 165 24.10 -35.27 -20.90
CA VAL A 165 24.21 -33.95 -20.26
C VAL A 165 24.10 -32.86 -21.33
N ALA A 166 23.08 -32.02 -21.21
CA ALA A 166 22.87 -30.85 -22.04
C ALA A 166 23.61 -29.65 -21.44
N SER A 167 24.54 -29.06 -22.20
CA SER A 167 25.32 -27.87 -21.79
C SER A 167 24.91 -26.65 -22.61
N PHE A 168 24.83 -25.49 -21.96
CA PHE A 168 24.39 -24.24 -22.58
C PHE A 168 25.49 -23.17 -22.41
N PRO A 169 26.59 -23.25 -23.17
CA PRO A 169 27.77 -22.37 -22.96
C PRO A 169 27.44 -20.89 -23.13
N ASP A 170 26.48 -20.56 -23.99
CA ASP A 170 26.08 -19.19 -24.31
C ASP A 170 25.08 -18.60 -23.31
N VAL A 171 24.43 -19.44 -22.49
CA VAL A 171 23.56 -18.98 -21.40
C VAL A 171 24.45 -18.51 -20.24
N PRO A 172 24.07 -17.44 -19.50
CA PRO A 172 24.83 -16.96 -18.35
C PRO A 172 25.19 -18.11 -17.39
N ARG A 173 26.44 -18.09 -16.90
CA ARG A 173 27.04 -19.14 -16.05
C ARG A 173 27.18 -20.51 -16.69
N SER A 174 26.96 -20.61 -18.00
CA SER A 174 27.20 -21.82 -18.80
C SER A 174 26.61 -23.09 -18.14
N PRO A 175 25.31 -23.10 -17.82
CA PRO A 175 24.70 -24.17 -17.04
C PRO A 175 24.73 -25.50 -17.83
N SER A 176 24.64 -26.59 -17.09
CA SER A 176 24.42 -27.91 -17.64
C SER A 176 23.35 -28.66 -16.84
N PHE A 177 22.61 -29.52 -17.55
CA PHE A 177 21.52 -30.33 -17.01
C PHE A 177 21.61 -31.75 -17.54
N THR A 178 21.38 -32.74 -16.69
CA THR A 178 21.22 -34.14 -17.14
C THR A 178 19.96 -34.28 -17.99
N ALA A 179 19.90 -35.33 -18.79
CA ALA A 179 18.70 -35.63 -19.59
C ALA A 179 17.42 -35.68 -18.75
N GLU A 180 17.49 -36.08 -17.47
CA GLU A 180 16.33 -36.15 -16.56
C GLU A 180 15.92 -34.79 -15.97
N GLN A 181 16.89 -33.87 -15.86
CA GLN A 181 16.68 -32.51 -15.35
C GLN A 181 16.04 -31.58 -16.38
N LEU A 182 16.03 -31.95 -17.67
CA LEU A 182 15.39 -31.15 -18.71
C LEU A 182 13.86 -31.12 -18.56
N PRO A 183 13.19 -30.05 -19.03
CA PRO A 183 11.74 -29.92 -18.96
C PRO A 183 11.02 -31.13 -19.55
N SER A 184 10.01 -31.63 -18.85
CA SER A 184 9.30 -32.86 -19.24
C SER A 184 8.68 -32.76 -20.63
N LEU A 185 8.21 -31.58 -21.04
CA LEU A 185 7.67 -31.38 -22.39
C LEU A 185 8.74 -31.60 -23.46
N PHE A 186 9.99 -31.18 -23.23
CA PHE A 186 11.10 -31.45 -24.13
C PHE A 186 11.49 -32.95 -24.12
N ARG A 187 11.61 -33.56 -22.94
CA ARG A 187 12.03 -34.96 -22.78
C ARG A 187 11.10 -35.95 -23.45
N HIS A 188 9.80 -35.67 -23.49
CA HIS A 188 8.80 -36.55 -24.07
C HIS A 188 8.48 -36.22 -25.53
N TYR A 189 9.18 -35.28 -26.16
CA TYR A 189 8.94 -34.91 -27.55
C TYR A 189 9.11 -36.09 -28.51
N ARG A 190 8.14 -36.23 -29.44
CA ARG A 190 8.12 -37.30 -30.45
C ARG A 190 7.99 -36.71 -31.84
N GLU A 191 9.08 -36.70 -32.61
CA GLU A 191 9.12 -36.18 -33.99
C GLU A 191 8.10 -36.86 -34.92
N SER A 192 7.78 -38.14 -34.65
CA SER A 192 6.82 -38.92 -35.43
C SER A 192 5.35 -38.54 -35.21
N GLU A 193 5.03 -37.72 -34.21
CA GLU A 193 3.66 -37.38 -33.83
C GLU A 193 3.33 -35.93 -34.22
N PRO A 194 2.33 -35.67 -35.09
CA PRO A 194 1.98 -34.31 -35.52
C PRO A 194 1.65 -33.35 -34.38
N SER A 195 1.00 -33.85 -33.32
CA SER A 195 0.67 -33.05 -32.14
C SER A 195 1.88 -32.52 -31.39
N TRP A 196 3.02 -33.23 -31.45
CA TRP A 196 4.27 -32.80 -30.86
C TRP A 196 5.01 -31.80 -31.75
N ASN A 197 4.96 -31.98 -33.07
CA ASN A 197 5.50 -31.01 -34.02
C ASN A 197 4.79 -29.65 -33.89
N PHE A 198 3.46 -29.67 -33.74
CA PHE A 198 2.68 -28.45 -33.46
C PHE A 198 3.12 -27.74 -32.17
N VAL A 199 3.34 -28.49 -31.09
CA VAL A 199 3.83 -27.94 -29.82
C VAL A 199 5.24 -27.35 -29.98
N LYS A 200 6.13 -28.05 -30.68
CA LYS A 200 7.48 -27.54 -30.99
C LYS A 200 7.43 -26.23 -31.76
N ASP A 201 6.63 -26.16 -32.81
CA ASP A 201 6.49 -24.94 -33.62
C ASP A 201 5.99 -23.77 -32.77
N GLY A 202 5.00 -24.03 -31.89
CA GLY A 202 4.55 -23.04 -30.90
C GLY A 202 5.66 -22.59 -29.96
N MET A 203 6.48 -23.52 -29.44
CA MET A 203 7.57 -23.19 -28.53
C MET A 203 8.63 -22.31 -29.20
N ILE A 204 8.98 -22.59 -30.46
CA ILE A 204 9.91 -21.77 -31.26
C ILE A 204 9.28 -20.40 -31.55
N ALA A 205 7.98 -20.35 -31.87
CA ALA A 205 7.27 -19.11 -32.17
C ALA A 205 7.22 -18.13 -30.99
N ASN A 206 7.48 -18.57 -29.76
CA ASN A 206 7.67 -17.65 -28.64
C ASN A 206 8.79 -16.63 -28.89
N ASN A 207 9.90 -17.05 -29.51
CA ASN A 207 11.04 -16.18 -29.83
C ASN A 207 10.74 -15.17 -30.94
N LEU A 208 9.68 -15.40 -31.73
CA LEU A 208 9.24 -14.51 -32.81
C LEU A 208 8.22 -13.46 -32.34
N SER A 209 7.82 -13.51 -31.08
CA SER A 209 6.87 -12.57 -30.50
C SER A 209 7.42 -11.15 -30.52
N TRP A 210 6.54 -10.15 -30.56
CA TRP A 210 6.96 -8.75 -30.48
C TRP A 210 7.79 -8.50 -29.22
N GLY A 211 7.46 -9.14 -28.11
CA GLY A 211 8.30 -9.19 -26.92
C GLY A 211 7.88 -10.32 -26.00
N CYS A 212 8.60 -10.48 -24.90
CA CYS A 212 8.24 -11.41 -23.84
C CYS A 212 8.16 -10.72 -22.48
N VAL A 213 7.26 -11.24 -21.65
CA VAL A 213 7.02 -10.83 -20.28
C VAL A 213 7.28 -12.05 -19.41
N ILE A 214 8.15 -11.90 -18.43
CA ILE A 214 8.63 -12.97 -17.56
C ILE A 214 8.34 -12.56 -16.13
N ASN A 215 7.70 -13.45 -15.38
CA ASN A 215 7.39 -13.21 -13.97
C ASN A 215 8.67 -13.33 -13.12
N THR A 216 9.60 -12.40 -13.26
CA THR A 216 10.89 -12.37 -12.56
C THR A 216 11.37 -10.93 -12.32
N PHE A 217 12.49 -10.78 -11.63
CA PHE A 217 13.14 -9.50 -11.35
C PHE A 217 14.66 -9.59 -11.51
N ASP A 218 15.31 -8.44 -11.71
CA ASP A 218 16.73 -8.36 -12.10
C ASP A 218 17.69 -8.94 -11.06
N ASP A 219 17.41 -8.76 -9.77
CA ASP A 219 18.23 -9.37 -8.72
C ASP A 219 18.12 -10.89 -8.64
N LEU A 220 17.05 -11.48 -9.20
CA LEU A 220 16.88 -12.93 -9.29
C LEU A 220 17.46 -13.48 -10.59
N GLU A 221 17.20 -12.84 -11.73
CA GLU A 221 17.56 -13.39 -13.05
C GLU A 221 18.07 -12.36 -14.06
N GLY A 222 18.60 -11.22 -13.61
CA GLY A 222 18.98 -10.10 -14.48
C GLY A 222 19.98 -10.46 -15.57
N GLU A 223 20.94 -11.35 -15.29
CA GLU A 223 21.87 -11.84 -16.31
C GLU A 223 21.16 -12.65 -17.41
N TYR A 224 20.16 -13.44 -17.04
CA TYR A 224 19.34 -14.22 -17.96
C TYR A 224 18.39 -13.30 -18.75
N MET A 225 17.87 -12.24 -18.12
CA MET A 225 17.10 -11.21 -18.81
C MET A 225 17.93 -10.48 -19.87
N GLU A 226 19.15 -10.07 -19.53
CA GLU A 226 20.09 -9.46 -20.48
C GLU A 226 20.51 -10.41 -21.59
N TYR A 227 20.69 -11.69 -21.26
CA TYR A 227 20.92 -12.72 -22.25
C TYR A 227 19.75 -12.83 -23.23
N LEU A 228 18.51 -12.87 -22.74
CA LEU A 228 17.32 -12.94 -23.60
C LEU A 228 17.18 -11.72 -24.50
N LYS A 229 17.48 -10.51 -24.00
CA LYS A 229 17.49 -9.28 -24.83
C LYS A 229 18.47 -9.41 -26.00
N LYS A 230 19.67 -9.96 -25.74
CA LYS A 230 20.67 -10.23 -26.77
C LYS A 230 20.21 -11.31 -27.74
N LYS A 231 19.71 -12.45 -27.23
CA LYS A 231 19.22 -13.57 -28.04
C LYS A 231 18.08 -13.17 -28.96
N MET A 232 17.14 -12.36 -28.47
CA MET A 232 15.99 -11.89 -29.25
C MET A 232 16.32 -10.72 -30.18
N GLY A 233 17.53 -10.15 -30.09
CA GLY A 233 17.94 -9.01 -30.90
C GLY A 233 17.19 -7.71 -30.60
N HIS A 234 16.51 -7.62 -29.45
CA HIS A 234 15.73 -6.45 -29.06
C HIS A 234 15.52 -6.35 -27.54
N GLY A 235 15.34 -5.13 -27.04
CA GLY A 235 15.14 -4.85 -25.62
C GLY A 235 13.75 -5.20 -25.04
N ARG A 236 12.82 -5.76 -25.83
CA ARG A 236 11.44 -6.07 -25.42
C ARG A 236 11.32 -7.38 -24.64
N VAL A 237 12.11 -7.47 -23.57
CA VAL A 237 12.15 -8.57 -22.60
C VAL A 237 11.90 -7.96 -21.23
N PHE A 238 10.74 -8.22 -20.66
CA PHE A 238 10.23 -7.50 -19.49
C PHE A 238 10.16 -8.43 -18.27
N GLY A 239 10.89 -8.10 -17.21
CA GLY A 239 10.74 -8.72 -15.90
C GLY A 239 9.64 -7.98 -15.15
N VAL A 240 8.55 -8.68 -14.81
CA VAL A 240 7.37 -8.09 -14.15
C VAL A 240 7.07 -8.69 -12.79
N GLY A 241 7.98 -9.56 -12.32
CA GLY A 241 7.80 -10.31 -11.09
C GLY A 241 8.43 -9.65 -9.86
N PRO A 242 8.18 -10.22 -8.68
CA PRO A 242 7.19 -11.27 -8.42
C PRO A 242 5.75 -10.74 -8.47
N LEU A 243 4.95 -11.25 -9.41
CA LEU A 243 3.55 -10.83 -9.61
C LEU A 243 2.65 -11.19 -8.40
N SER A 244 3.08 -12.11 -7.54
CA SER A 244 2.41 -12.46 -6.28
C SER A 244 2.37 -11.30 -5.28
N LEU A 245 3.36 -10.40 -5.30
CA LEU A 245 3.38 -9.17 -4.48
C LEU A 245 2.54 -8.05 -5.07
N LEU A 246 2.41 -8.04 -6.40
CA LEU A 246 1.60 -7.10 -7.16
C LEU A 246 0.14 -7.55 -7.26
N GLY A 247 -0.17 -8.77 -6.81
CA GLY A 247 -1.52 -9.32 -6.74
C GLY A 247 -2.38 -8.62 -5.68
N ARG A 248 -3.68 -8.94 -5.69
CA ARG A 248 -4.72 -8.22 -4.95
C ARG A 248 -4.46 -8.11 -3.43
N PRO A 249 -4.99 -7.06 -2.76
CA PRO A 249 -4.87 -6.89 -1.31
C PRO A 249 -5.47 -8.04 -0.49
N ASP A 250 -6.40 -8.82 -1.06
CA ASP A 250 -6.97 -9.99 -0.40
C ASP A 250 -6.23 -11.27 -0.81
N GLN A 251 -5.00 -11.43 -0.32
CA GLN A 251 -4.16 -12.61 -0.58
C GLN A 251 -4.72 -13.90 0.06
N THR A 252 -5.75 -13.79 0.91
CA THR A 252 -6.41 -14.92 1.58
C THR A 252 -7.18 -15.83 0.61
N ASP A 253 -7.58 -15.31 -0.55
CA ASP A 253 -8.47 -15.98 -1.52
C ASP A 253 -7.77 -16.48 -2.80
N ARG A 254 -6.43 -16.59 -2.80
CA ARG A 254 -5.66 -17.04 -3.98
C ARG A 254 -5.83 -18.55 -4.22
N GLY A 255 -6.97 -18.98 -4.76
CA GLY A 255 -7.14 -20.28 -5.40
C GLY A 255 -8.32 -21.16 -4.97
N ASN A 256 -9.06 -20.84 -3.89
CA ASN A 256 -10.45 -21.27 -3.61
C ASN A 256 -10.91 -20.77 -2.22
N THR A 257 -12.21 -20.56 -2.04
CA THR A 257 -12.86 -20.14 -0.78
C THR A 257 -12.95 -21.29 0.24
N GLY A 258 -12.12 -21.27 1.27
CA GLY A 258 -12.12 -22.26 2.36
C GLY A 258 -11.67 -21.66 3.68
N SER A 259 -12.37 -20.64 4.17
CA SER A 259 -11.98 -19.80 5.31
C SER A 259 -11.71 -20.57 6.62
N GLY A 260 -12.37 -21.71 6.86
CA GLY A 260 -12.27 -22.42 8.15
C GLY A 260 -10.96 -23.17 8.43
N LEU A 261 -10.16 -23.52 7.40
CA LEU A 261 -8.86 -24.20 7.58
C LEU A 261 -7.70 -23.21 7.73
N CYS A 262 -7.91 -21.95 7.32
CA CYS A 262 -6.88 -20.91 7.34
C CYS A 262 -6.58 -20.45 8.78
N ASP A 263 -7.62 -20.25 9.59
CA ASP A 263 -7.48 -19.73 10.95
C ASP A 263 -6.78 -20.74 11.90
N ASP A 264 -6.99 -22.05 11.69
CA ASP A 264 -6.38 -23.10 12.54
C ASP A 264 -4.86 -23.24 12.31
N VAL A 265 -4.41 -23.23 11.05
CA VAL A 265 -2.96 -23.30 10.76
C VAL A 265 -2.25 -22.03 11.19
N LEU A 266 -2.83 -20.85 10.92
CA LEU A 266 -2.24 -19.57 11.31
C LEU A 266 -2.19 -19.42 12.83
N GLY A 267 -3.25 -19.80 13.55
CA GLY A 267 -3.26 -19.81 15.02
C GLY A 267 -2.22 -20.78 15.62
N TRP A 268 -1.95 -21.92 14.97
CA TRP A 268 -0.84 -22.79 15.40
C TRP A 268 0.52 -22.16 15.12
N LEU A 269 0.70 -21.51 13.97
CA LEU A 269 1.92 -20.81 13.61
C LEU A 269 2.20 -19.65 14.58
N ASP A 270 1.18 -18.99 15.12
CA ASP A 270 1.32 -17.91 16.11
C ASP A 270 1.99 -18.37 17.41
N GLY A 271 1.83 -19.64 17.78
CA GLY A 271 2.51 -20.22 18.93
C GLY A 271 3.96 -20.61 18.67
N CYS A 272 4.45 -20.50 17.42
CA CYS A 272 5.77 -20.98 17.02
C CYS A 272 6.82 -19.85 17.03
N PRO A 273 8.08 -20.13 17.46
CA PRO A 273 9.17 -19.16 17.36
C PRO A 273 9.49 -18.75 15.92
N ASP A 274 10.06 -17.55 15.78
CA ASP A 274 10.45 -16.98 14.48
C ASP A 274 11.42 -17.88 13.73
N GLY A 275 11.15 -18.07 12.43
CA GLY A 275 11.98 -18.86 11.53
C GLY A 275 12.21 -20.32 11.96
N SER A 276 11.35 -20.88 12.83
CA SER A 276 11.48 -22.22 13.41
C SER A 276 10.63 -23.30 12.75
N VAL A 277 9.76 -22.92 11.81
CA VAL A 277 8.82 -23.80 11.12
C VAL A 277 9.26 -24.03 9.67
N VAL A 278 9.20 -25.29 9.24
CA VAL A 278 9.31 -25.68 7.82
C VAL A 278 7.92 -25.83 7.24
N TYR A 279 7.62 -25.06 6.21
CA TYR A 279 6.47 -25.33 5.37
C TYR A 279 6.83 -26.41 4.34
N VAL A 280 5.98 -27.41 4.17
CA VAL A 280 6.21 -28.54 3.26
C VAL A 280 5.05 -28.63 2.27
N CYS A 281 5.32 -28.31 1.00
CA CYS A 281 4.32 -28.34 -0.05
C CYS A 281 4.94 -28.63 -1.43
N PHE A 282 4.36 -29.58 -2.15
CA PHE A 282 4.79 -29.99 -3.49
C PHE A 282 3.86 -29.44 -4.60
N GLY A 283 3.18 -28.32 -4.33
CA GLY A 283 2.33 -27.64 -5.32
C GLY A 283 1.00 -28.35 -5.58
N SER A 284 0.21 -27.83 -6.53
CA SER A 284 -1.15 -28.33 -6.78
C SER A 284 -1.18 -29.66 -7.56
N GLN A 285 -0.20 -29.90 -8.42
CA GLN A 285 -0.21 -30.98 -9.41
C GLN A 285 0.63 -32.21 -9.04
N LYS A 286 1.61 -32.10 -8.13
CA LYS A 286 2.50 -33.22 -7.81
C LYS A 286 1.90 -34.11 -6.71
N PHE A 287 1.92 -35.41 -6.97
CA PHE A 287 1.61 -36.46 -6.00
C PHE A 287 2.90 -37.23 -5.67
N LEU A 288 3.15 -37.44 -4.38
CA LEU A 288 4.28 -38.22 -3.91
C LEU A 288 3.91 -39.71 -3.85
N ARG A 289 4.86 -40.57 -4.23
CA ARG A 289 4.74 -42.03 -4.08
C ARG A 289 4.69 -42.40 -2.60
N LYS A 290 4.07 -43.54 -2.29
CA LYS A 290 3.99 -44.04 -0.90
C LYS A 290 5.33 -44.01 -0.18
N ALA A 291 6.38 -44.55 -0.80
CA ALA A 291 7.73 -44.54 -0.23
C ALA A 291 8.31 -43.13 0.00
N GLN A 292 8.01 -42.17 -0.89
CA GLN A 292 8.44 -40.77 -0.72
C GLN A 292 7.71 -40.10 0.45
N VAL A 293 6.42 -40.38 0.62
CA VAL A 293 5.59 -39.87 1.73
C VAL A 293 6.05 -40.45 3.06
N GLU A 294 6.37 -41.74 3.09
CA GLU A 294 6.92 -42.43 4.26
C GLU A 294 8.28 -41.85 4.64
N ALA A 295 9.21 -41.74 3.68
CA ALA A 295 10.53 -41.15 3.92
C ALA A 295 10.44 -39.69 4.37
N LEU A 296 9.55 -38.89 3.79
CA LEU A 296 9.30 -37.51 4.21
C LEU A 296 8.74 -37.44 5.63
N ALA A 297 7.77 -38.30 5.98
CA ALA A 297 7.22 -38.36 7.32
C ALA A 297 8.31 -38.72 8.35
N ILE A 298 9.13 -39.74 8.07
CA ILE A 298 10.25 -40.12 8.93
C ILE A 298 11.27 -38.99 9.04
N GLY A 299 11.60 -38.35 7.93
CA GLY A 299 12.52 -37.21 7.88
C GLY A 299 12.04 -36.03 8.73
N LEU A 300 10.76 -35.64 8.60
CA LEU A 300 10.15 -34.59 9.42
C LEU A 300 10.12 -34.96 10.90
N GLU A 301 9.76 -36.21 11.22
CA GLU A 301 9.74 -36.71 12.59
C GLU A 301 11.13 -36.66 13.25
N ARG A 302 12.15 -37.19 12.56
CA ARG A 302 13.55 -37.26 13.03
C ARG A 302 14.25 -35.92 13.05
N SER A 303 13.88 -34.98 12.18
CA SER A 303 14.50 -33.64 12.13
C SER A 303 14.28 -32.83 13.41
N GLY A 304 13.25 -33.15 14.20
CA GLY A 304 12.90 -32.44 15.41
C GLY A 304 12.29 -31.04 15.17
N VAL A 305 12.32 -30.52 13.94
CA VAL A 305 11.84 -29.17 13.63
C VAL A 305 10.31 -29.08 13.71
N ARG A 306 9.80 -27.85 13.84
CA ARG A 306 8.38 -27.61 13.66
C ARG A 306 8.05 -27.59 12.18
N PHE A 307 6.89 -28.10 11.78
CA PHE A 307 6.51 -28.10 10.37
C PHE A 307 5.01 -28.00 10.14
N VAL A 308 4.65 -27.43 8.99
CA VAL A 308 3.32 -27.53 8.39
C VAL A 308 3.48 -28.35 7.11
N TRP A 309 2.78 -29.48 7.00
CA TRP A 309 2.84 -30.36 5.84
C TRP A 309 1.50 -30.46 5.13
N VAL A 310 1.49 -30.06 3.86
CA VAL A 310 0.33 -30.20 2.97
C VAL A 310 0.34 -31.58 2.34
N VAL A 311 -0.70 -32.37 2.66
CA VAL A 311 -0.91 -33.72 2.18
C VAL A 311 -2.12 -33.74 1.24
N LYS A 312 -1.96 -34.40 0.09
CA LYS A 312 -3.03 -34.51 -0.90
C LYS A 312 -4.09 -35.49 -0.44
N THR A 313 -5.35 -35.14 -0.66
CA THR A 313 -6.45 -36.10 -0.61
C THR A 313 -6.39 -36.96 -1.87
N LEU A 314 -6.20 -38.27 -1.70
CA LEU A 314 -6.07 -39.21 -2.81
C LEU A 314 -7.43 -39.83 -3.17
N THR A 315 -7.66 -40.02 -4.46
CA THR A 315 -8.74 -40.86 -4.98
C THR A 315 -8.37 -42.34 -4.86
N ALA A 316 -9.38 -43.23 -4.92
CA ALA A 316 -9.14 -44.68 -4.93
C ALA A 316 -8.18 -45.12 -6.05
N GLN A 317 -8.30 -44.49 -7.22
CA GLN A 317 -7.39 -44.74 -8.35
C GLN A 317 -5.95 -44.31 -8.03
N GLN A 318 -5.76 -43.13 -7.45
CA GLN A 318 -4.42 -42.64 -7.09
C GLN A 318 -3.75 -43.51 -6.01
N VAL A 319 -4.52 -44.06 -5.07
CA VAL A 319 -4.00 -45.04 -4.11
C VAL A 319 -3.56 -46.32 -4.84
N ALA A 320 -4.37 -46.82 -5.77
CA ALA A 320 -4.02 -47.98 -6.60
C ALA A 320 -2.78 -47.72 -7.49
N ASP A 321 -2.61 -46.49 -7.97
CA ASP A 321 -1.45 -46.06 -8.76
C ASP A 321 -0.17 -45.92 -7.92
N GLY A 322 -0.23 -46.14 -6.59
CA GLY A 322 0.92 -46.15 -5.69
C GLY A 322 1.28 -44.79 -5.08
N TYR A 323 0.36 -43.82 -5.08
CA TYR A 323 0.53 -42.56 -4.35
C TYR A 323 0.23 -42.71 -2.86
N GLY A 324 0.94 -41.95 -2.02
CA GLY A 324 0.88 -42.06 -0.55
C GLY A 324 0.08 -40.96 0.13
N SER A 325 -0.58 -41.31 1.23
CA SER A 325 -1.10 -40.36 2.23
C SER A 325 -0.21 -40.36 3.47
N ALA A 326 -0.38 -39.36 4.35
CA ALA A 326 0.32 -39.32 5.64
C ALA A 326 0.20 -40.66 6.38
N PRO A 327 1.29 -41.21 6.95
CA PRO A 327 1.25 -42.51 7.62
C PRO A 327 0.30 -42.53 8.82
N ASP A 328 -0.26 -43.71 9.11
CA ASP A 328 -1.12 -43.88 10.28
C ASP A 328 -0.40 -43.53 11.58
N GLY A 329 -1.12 -42.80 12.46
CA GLY A 329 -0.59 -42.31 13.72
C GLY A 329 0.48 -41.21 13.60
N PHE A 330 0.82 -40.74 12.39
CA PHE A 330 1.85 -39.71 12.20
C PHE A 330 1.55 -38.42 12.96
N GLU A 331 0.32 -37.89 12.83
CA GLU A 331 -0.10 -36.66 13.52
C GLU A 331 0.01 -36.79 15.05
N ALA A 332 -0.25 -37.97 15.60
CA ALA A 332 -0.08 -38.22 17.03
C ALA A 332 1.40 -38.19 17.44
N ARG A 333 2.30 -38.79 16.64
CA ARG A 333 3.76 -38.81 16.90
C ARG A 333 4.40 -37.42 16.85
N VAL A 334 3.86 -36.52 16.03
CA VAL A 334 4.38 -35.15 15.85
C VAL A 334 3.55 -34.08 16.57
N SER A 335 2.64 -34.49 17.45
CA SER A 335 1.75 -33.57 18.17
C SER A 335 2.54 -32.47 18.88
N GLY A 336 2.08 -31.22 18.71
CA GLY A 336 2.74 -30.01 19.22
C GLY A 336 3.89 -29.47 18.37
N ARG A 337 4.43 -30.24 17.41
CA ARG A 337 5.50 -29.80 16.50
C ARG A 337 5.12 -29.85 15.02
N GLY A 338 4.20 -30.72 14.63
CA GLY A 338 3.72 -30.86 13.26
C GLY A 338 2.25 -30.51 13.11
N ARG A 339 1.90 -29.88 12.00
CA ARG A 339 0.54 -29.73 11.51
C ARG A 339 0.42 -30.34 10.12
N VAL A 340 -0.62 -31.15 9.90
CA VAL A 340 -0.92 -31.76 8.59
C VAL A 340 -2.18 -31.13 8.04
N ILE A 341 -2.07 -30.51 6.86
CA ILE A 341 -3.20 -29.93 6.13
C ILE A 341 -3.58 -30.91 5.03
N ARG A 342 -4.86 -31.29 4.97
CA ARG A 342 -5.39 -32.12 3.87
C ARG A 342 -6.05 -31.24 2.82
N GLY A 343 -5.59 -31.33 1.58
CA GLY A 343 -6.17 -30.58 0.46
C GLY A 343 -5.47 -29.26 0.19
N TRP A 344 -6.23 -28.16 0.12
CA TRP A 344 -5.69 -26.83 -0.19
C TRP A 344 -5.09 -26.18 1.05
N ALA A 345 -3.97 -25.47 0.87
CA ALA A 345 -3.29 -24.74 1.92
C ALA A 345 -3.08 -23.28 1.49
N PRO A 346 -3.24 -22.31 2.41
CA PRO A 346 -2.97 -20.90 2.14
C PRO A 346 -1.45 -20.67 2.10
N GLN A 347 -0.80 -21.16 1.03
CA GLN A 347 0.66 -21.21 0.89
C GLN A 347 1.29 -19.84 1.12
N VAL A 348 0.74 -18.78 0.53
CA VAL A 348 1.24 -17.41 0.69
C VAL A 348 1.19 -16.98 2.16
N SER A 349 0.04 -17.15 2.82
CA SER A 349 -0.12 -16.80 4.24
C SER A 349 0.80 -17.61 5.16
N ILE A 350 1.00 -18.89 4.88
CA ILE A 350 1.92 -19.73 5.63
C ILE A 350 3.36 -19.24 5.44
N LEU A 351 3.80 -19.04 4.19
CA LEU A 351 5.15 -18.57 3.88
C LEU A 351 5.43 -17.20 4.50
N SER A 352 4.48 -16.27 4.44
CA SER A 352 4.62 -14.92 5.02
C SER A 352 4.61 -14.89 6.55
N HIS A 353 4.25 -16.00 7.22
CA HIS A 353 4.18 -16.03 8.66
C HIS A 353 5.60 -16.02 9.29
N ARG A 354 5.84 -15.16 10.30
CA ARG A 354 7.14 -14.98 10.99
C ARG A 354 7.80 -16.29 11.43
N ALA A 355 6.99 -17.28 11.80
CA ALA A 355 7.45 -18.57 12.28
C ALA A 355 8.07 -19.43 11.17
N VAL A 356 7.72 -19.20 9.91
CA VAL A 356 8.24 -19.99 8.79
C VAL A 356 9.63 -19.50 8.42
N GLY A 357 10.61 -20.41 8.50
CA GLY A 357 12.01 -20.13 8.19
C GLY A 357 12.59 -21.02 7.10
N GLY A 358 11.84 -22.04 6.66
CA GLY A 358 12.22 -22.90 5.56
C GLY A 358 11.00 -23.37 4.78
N PHE A 359 11.16 -23.55 3.47
CA PHE A 359 10.14 -24.07 2.59
C PHE A 359 10.65 -25.29 1.84
N LEU A 360 10.22 -26.48 2.27
CA LEU A 360 10.41 -27.71 1.52
C LEU A 360 9.46 -27.73 0.32
N SER A 361 10.06 -27.51 -0.85
CA SER A 361 9.39 -27.24 -2.10
C SER A 361 9.95 -28.08 -3.22
N HIS A 362 9.11 -28.37 -4.19
CA HIS A 362 9.52 -28.88 -5.49
C HIS A 362 10.20 -27.83 -6.37
N CYS A 363 10.34 -26.58 -5.93
CA CYS A 363 10.94 -25.49 -6.71
C CYS A 363 10.16 -25.12 -7.98
N GLY A 364 8.83 -25.25 -8.01
CA GLY A 364 8.06 -24.67 -9.12
C GLY A 364 8.11 -23.14 -9.08
N TRP A 365 8.23 -22.47 -10.24
CA TRP A 365 8.56 -21.06 -10.31
C TRP A 365 7.67 -20.13 -9.47
N ASN A 366 6.35 -20.35 -9.45
CA ASN A 366 5.46 -19.55 -8.61
C ASN A 366 5.71 -19.76 -7.11
N SER A 367 5.97 -21.00 -6.69
CA SER A 367 6.33 -21.32 -5.31
C SER A 367 7.69 -20.74 -4.95
N VAL A 368 8.63 -20.67 -5.91
CA VAL A 368 9.92 -19.99 -5.74
C VAL A 368 9.69 -18.51 -5.46
N LEU A 369 8.98 -17.80 -6.33
CA LEU A 369 8.69 -16.38 -6.12
C LEU A 369 7.97 -16.12 -4.80
N GLU A 370 7.02 -16.98 -4.40
CA GLU A 370 6.34 -16.86 -3.11
C GLU A 370 7.30 -17.04 -1.91
N ALA A 371 8.28 -17.94 -2.02
CA ALA A 371 9.31 -18.14 -0.99
C ALA A 371 10.26 -16.94 -0.90
N GLU A 372 10.72 -16.46 -2.07
CA GLU A 372 11.65 -15.33 -2.14
C GLU A 372 10.98 -14.06 -1.60
N VAL A 373 9.71 -13.83 -1.96
CA VAL A 373 8.90 -12.75 -1.38
C VAL A 373 8.73 -12.87 0.12
N ALA A 374 8.60 -14.09 0.63
CA ALA A 374 8.49 -14.32 2.07
C ALA A 374 9.84 -14.17 2.80
N GLY A 375 10.96 -14.25 2.07
CA GLY A 375 12.31 -14.33 2.64
C GLY A 375 12.57 -15.66 3.31
N VAL A 376 11.94 -16.71 2.76
CA VAL A 376 11.99 -18.06 3.28
C VAL A 376 12.94 -18.85 2.40
N MET A 377 14.02 -19.34 3.00
CA MET A 377 14.95 -20.23 2.33
C MET A 377 14.24 -21.48 1.84
N ILE A 378 14.56 -21.88 0.61
CA ILE A 378 13.97 -23.07 0.01
C ILE A 378 14.81 -24.31 0.35
N LEU A 379 14.15 -25.35 0.87
CA LEU A 379 14.67 -26.71 0.89
C LEU A 379 14.23 -27.36 -0.43
N ALA A 380 15.14 -27.40 -1.39
CA ALA A 380 14.86 -27.73 -2.78
C ALA A 380 14.78 -29.25 -2.98
N TRP A 381 13.63 -29.70 -3.49
CA TRP A 381 13.43 -31.06 -3.98
C TRP A 381 12.85 -31.04 -5.41
N PRO A 382 13.62 -30.61 -6.41
CA PRO A 382 13.15 -30.54 -7.79
C PRO A 382 12.80 -31.92 -8.35
N MET A 383 11.68 -32.03 -9.05
CA MET A 383 11.13 -33.29 -9.55
C MET A 383 10.93 -33.28 -11.07
N GLU A 384 10.31 -32.25 -11.64
CA GLU A 384 9.89 -32.19 -13.05
C GLU A 384 9.77 -30.74 -13.58
N ALA A 385 9.40 -30.55 -14.85
CA ALA A 385 9.12 -29.24 -15.44
C ALA A 385 10.30 -28.25 -15.35
N ASP A 386 10.05 -27.03 -14.85
CA ASP A 386 10.97 -25.92 -14.60
C ASP A 386 11.87 -26.13 -13.39
N GLN A 387 11.48 -27.04 -12.50
CA GLN A 387 11.97 -27.15 -11.13
C GLN A 387 13.47 -27.37 -11.00
N HIS A 388 14.09 -28.13 -11.90
CA HIS A 388 15.54 -28.38 -11.87
C HIS A 388 16.33 -27.14 -12.26
N VAL A 389 15.82 -26.35 -13.21
CA VAL A 389 16.41 -25.08 -13.61
C VAL A 389 16.28 -24.07 -12.48
N ASP A 390 15.10 -24.00 -11.87
CA ASP A 390 14.83 -23.13 -10.73
C ASP A 390 15.67 -23.53 -9.52
N ALA A 391 15.77 -24.82 -9.19
CA ALA A 391 16.62 -25.30 -8.10
C ALA A 391 18.10 -25.06 -8.36
N LYS A 392 18.55 -25.05 -9.63
CA LYS A 392 19.93 -24.69 -9.98
C LYS A 392 20.17 -23.21 -9.73
N LEU A 393 19.26 -22.33 -10.19
CA LEU A 393 19.31 -20.90 -9.89
C LEU A 393 19.38 -20.65 -8.39
N LEU A 394 18.49 -21.26 -7.63
CA LEU A 394 18.35 -20.94 -6.21
C LEU A 394 19.51 -21.48 -5.36
N VAL A 395 20.00 -22.68 -5.67
CA VAL A 395 21.07 -23.34 -4.91
C VAL A 395 22.43 -22.84 -5.35
N GLU A 396 22.71 -22.86 -6.65
CA GLU A 396 24.05 -22.60 -7.19
C GLU A 396 24.25 -21.11 -7.43
N ASP A 397 23.23 -20.42 -7.97
CA ASP A 397 23.44 -19.04 -8.42
C ASP A 397 23.19 -17.99 -7.35
N MET A 398 22.08 -18.15 -6.65
CA MET A 398 21.61 -17.24 -5.63
C MET A 398 22.12 -17.66 -4.25
N GLY A 399 22.21 -18.96 -3.99
CA GLY A 399 22.51 -19.53 -2.69
C GLY A 399 21.42 -19.21 -1.65
N VAL A 400 20.16 -19.19 -2.08
CA VAL A 400 18.96 -18.99 -1.24
C VAL A 400 18.23 -20.30 -0.95
N ALA A 401 18.75 -21.41 -1.50
CA ALA A 401 18.18 -22.73 -1.32
C ALA A 401 19.24 -23.77 -0.96
N VAL A 402 18.79 -24.81 -0.25
CA VAL A 402 19.55 -26.02 0.05
C VAL A 402 18.87 -27.20 -0.63
N ARG A 403 19.60 -27.96 -1.45
CA ARG A 403 19.06 -29.16 -2.09
C ARG A 403 18.93 -30.29 -1.07
N VAL A 404 17.71 -30.79 -0.86
CA VAL A 404 17.44 -31.89 0.08
C VAL A 404 17.24 -33.24 -0.61
N CYS A 405 16.82 -33.22 -1.87
CA CYS A 405 16.62 -34.40 -2.70
C CYS A 405 16.48 -33.92 -4.16
N GLU A 406 16.54 -34.84 -5.11
CA GLU A 406 16.39 -34.53 -6.53
C GLU A 406 15.73 -35.70 -7.24
N GLY A 407 14.77 -35.41 -8.12
CA GLY A 407 14.13 -36.39 -9.00
C GLY A 407 12.72 -36.81 -8.56
N ALA A 408 11.86 -37.01 -9.56
CA ALA A 408 10.44 -37.32 -9.36
C ALA A 408 10.17 -38.71 -8.75
N ASN A 409 11.10 -39.65 -8.92
CA ASN A 409 10.97 -41.04 -8.48
C ASN A 409 11.95 -41.43 -7.36
N ILE A 410 12.80 -40.49 -6.93
CA ILE A 410 13.78 -40.74 -5.89
C ILE A 410 13.08 -40.69 -4.53
N VAL A 411 13.36 -41.69 -3.70
CA VAL A 411 12.99 -41.71 -2.29
C VAL A 411 14.17 -41.13 -1.52
N PRO A 412 14.01 -40.02 -0.79
CA PRO A 412 15.11 -39.43 -0.04
C PRO A 412 15.53 -40.39 1.07
N ASP A 413 16.83 -40.43 1.36
CA ASP A 413 17.28 -41.04 2.62
C ASP A 413 16.69 -40.22 3.77
N GLU A 414 15.88 -40.87 4.59
CA GLU A 414 15.16 -40.29 5.71
C GLU A 414 16.07 -39.66 6.76
N SER A 415 17.30 -40.15 6.93
CA SER A 415 18.26 -39.62 7.90
C SER A 415 18.99 -38.39 7.35
N GLU A 416 19.34 -38.42 6.07
CA GLU A 416 19.88 -37.26 5.35
C GLU A 416 18.86 -36.14 5.23
N LEU A 417 17.60 -36.46 4.91
CA LEU A 417 16.51 -35.50 4.87
C LEU A 417 16.30 -34.86 6.24
N ALA A 418 16.25 -35.67 7.31
CA ALA A 418 16.11 -35.16 8.68
C ALA A 418 17.26 -34.23 9.07
N ARG A 419 18.50 -34.63 8.80
CA ARG A 419 19.70 -33.82 9.06
C ARG A 419 19.67 -32.53 8.27
N THR A 420 19.37 -32.59 6.97
CA THR A 420 19.36 -31.40 6.11
C THR A 420 18.26 -30.43 6.51
N ILE A 421 17.07 -30.92 6.89
CA ILE A 421 16.00 -30.09 7.45
C ILE A 421 16.45 -29.44 8.76
N ALA A 422 17.00 -30.21 9.69
CA ALA A 422 17.45 -29.68 10.98
C ALA A 422 18.57 -28.63 10.82
N ASP A 423 19.58 -28.94 10.01
CA ASP A 423 20.71 -28.05 9.71
C ASP A 423 20.22 -26.78 9.03
N SER A 424 19.35 -26.89 8.03
CA SER A 424 18.72 -25.76 7.34
C SER A 424 17.95 -24.86 8.31
N MET A 425 17.34 -25.46 9.34
CA MET A 425 16.56 -24.72 10.31
C MET A 425 17.36 -24.12 11.47
N SER A 426 18.65 -24.40 11.58
CA SER A 426 19.52 -23.78 12.59
C SER A 426 19.67 -22.26 12.38
N GLY A 427 20.00 -21.54 13.44
CA GLY A 427 20.33 -20.11 13.35
C GLY A 427 21.62 -19.89 12.54
N GLY A 428 21.65 -18.85 11.69
CA GLY A 428 22.87 -18.42 11.00
C GLY A 428 23.19 -19.09 9.64
N LYS A 429 22.26 -19.86 9.05
CA LYS A 429 22.43 -20.35 7.67
C LYS A 429 22.53 -19.21 6.66
N ILE A 430 23.55 -19.25 5.81
CA ILE A 430 23.80 -18.21 4.81
C ILE A 430 22.65 -18.12 3.82
N GLU A 431 22.01 -19.23 3.50
CA GLU A 431 20.88 -19.30 2.57
C GLU A 431 19.64 -18.63 3.16
N LYS A 432 19.43 -18.68 4.48
CA LYS A 432 18.39 -17.88 5.17
C LYS A 432 18.69 -16.39 5.11
N VAL A 433 19.96 -16.00 5.24
CA VAL A 433 20.38 -14.60 5.13
C VAL A 433 20.15 -14.12 3.70
N LYS A 434 20.63 -14.88 2.70
CA LYS A 434 20.46 -14.57 1.29
C LYS A 434 19.00 -14.61 0.85
N ALA A 435 18.16 -15.49 1.38
CA ALA A 435 16.72 -15.49 1.10
C ALA A 435 16.06 -14.21 1.65
N LYS A 436 16.48 -13.73 2.82
CA LYS A 436 16.04 -12.42 3.34
C LYS A 436 16.60 -11.26 2.51
N GLU A 437 17.85 -11.30 2.08
CA GLU A 437 18.41 -10.30 1.16
C GLU A 437 17.65 -10.31 -0.17
N LEU A 438 17.31 -11.50 -0.69
CA LEU A 438 16.58 -11.67 -1.92
C LEU A 438 15.11 -11.26 -1.77
N LYS A 439 14.51 -11.40 -0.59
CA LYS A 439 13.24 -10.76 -0.25
C LYS A 439 13.34 -9.26 -0.33
N GLU A 440 14.35 -8.64 0.27
CA GLU A 440 14.52 -7.20 0.19
C GLU A 440 14.68 -6.77 -1.26
N LYS A 441 15.48 -7.50 -2.05
CA LYS A 441 15.61 -7.29 -3.51
C LYS A 441 14.31 -7.52 -4.28
N ALA A 442 13.48 -8.49 -3.89
CA ALA A 442 12.17 -8.74 -4.50
C ALA A 442 11.18 -7.62 -4.17
N LEU A 443 11.17 -7.15 -2.92
CA LEU A 443 10.40 -5.99 -2.49
C LEU A 443 10.90 -4.71 -3.16
N GLU A 444 12.21 -4.54 -3.31
CA GLU A 444 12.86 -3.47 -4.06
C GLU A 444 12.52 -3.55 -5.53
N ALA A 445 12.49 -4.73 -6.15
CA ALA A 445 12.10 -4.93 -7.53
C ALA A 445 10.62 -4.64 -7.76
N VAL A 446 9.75 -4.97 -6.80
CA VAL A 446 8.34 -4.60 -6.85
C VAL A 446 8.16 -3.11 -6.65
N LYS A 447 8.86 -2.50 -5.69
CA LYS A 447 8.90 -1.05 -5.55
C LYS A 447 9.38 -0.44 -6.85
N ALA A 448 10.55 -0.83 -7.35
CA ALA A 448 11.14 -0.41 -8.61
C ALA A 448 10.27 -0.71 -9.83
N GLY A 449 9.39 -1.73 -9.79
CA GLY A 449 8.52 -2.22 -10.85
C GLY A 449 7.12 -1.55 -10.89
N THR A 450 6.54 -1.30 -9.72
CA THR A 450 5.48 -0.29 -9.54
C THR A 450 5.98 1.08 -9.93
N MET A 451 7.25 1.32 -9.62
CA MET A 451 7.97 2.49 -10.05
C MET A 451 8.42 2.35 -11.50
N SER A 452 8.47 1.20 -12.21
CA SER A 452 8.97 1.05 -13.60
C SER A 452 7.86 1.15 -14.66
N GLY A 453 6.63 1.39 -14.20
CA GLY A 453 5.77 2.38 -14.84
C GLY A 453 6.44 3.77 -14.98
N SER A 454 7.60 3.98 -14.35
CA SER A 454 8.52 5.06 -14.65
C SER A 454 9.14 4.86 -16.02
N GLY A 455 8.64 5.63 -16.99
CA GLY A 455 9.61 6.59 -17.51
C GLY A 455 10.10 7.41 -16.31
N LYS A 456 11.42 7.45 -16.04
CA LYS A 456 12.09 8.31 -15.03
C LYS A 456 11.10 8.82 -13.94
N GLY A 457 10.95 8.11 -12.83
CA GLY A 457 9.88 8.41 -11.87
C GLY A 457 10.11 9.79 -11.25
N VAL A 458 9.06 10.61 -11.17
CA VAL A 458 9.13 11.96 -10.59
C VAL A 458 9.55 11.86 -9.13
N HIS A 459 10.76 12.34 -8.85
CA HIS A 459 11.31 12.42 -7.51
C HIS A 459 10.90 13.75 -6.88
N ILE A 460 10.24 13.71 -5.73
CA ILE A 460 9.88 14.90 -4.98
C ILE A 460 10.58 14.91 -3.62
N LEU A 461 11.04 16.10 -3.23
CA LEU A 461 11.48 16.37 -1.86
C LEU A 461 10.24 16.79 -1.08
N VAL A 462 9.93 16.07 -0.01
CA VAL A 462 8.88 16.44 0.92
C VAL A 462 9.54 17.04 2.15
N PHE A 463 9.11 18.24 2.54
CA PHE A 463 9.64 18.92 3.72
C PHE A 463 8.48 19.27 4.68
N PRO A 464 8.21 18.40 5.67
CA PRO A 464 7.22 18.66 6.72
C PRO A 464 7.71 19.70 7.73
N TYR A 465 6.78 20.56 8.17
CA TYR A 465 7.02 21.42 9.31
C TYR A 465 6.91 20.59 10.62
N PRO A 466 7.85 20.72 11.58
CA PRO A 466 7.92 19.85 12.75
C PRO A 466 6.89 20.23 13.83
N ALA A 467 5.63 20.03 13.50
CA ALA A 467 4.49 20.11 14.39
C ALA A 467 3.56 18.95 14.08
N GLN A 468 3.01 18.29 15.10
CA GLN A 468 2.25 17.05 14.93
C GLN A 468 1.10 17.19 13.91
N GLY A 469 0.37 18.32 13.94
CA GLY A 469 -0.74 18.55 13.01
C GLY A 469 -0.31 18.72 11.55
N HIS A 470 0.93 19.17 11.31
CA HIS A 470 1.50 19.41 9.99
C HIS A 470 2.15 18.16 9.44
N MET A 471 3.01 17.52 10.26
CA MET A 471 3.71 16.31 9.87
C MET A 471 2.73 15.21 9.51
N LEU A 472 1.78 14.86 10.38
CA LEU A 472 0.89 13.73 10.13
C LEU A 472 0.11 13.90 8.82
N ALA A 473 -0.50 15.08 8.60
CA ALA A 473 -1.25 15.35 7.38
C ALA A 473 -0.36 15.29 6.11
N LEU A 474 0.87 15.81 6.17
CA LEU A 474 1.77 15.73 5.03
C LEU A 474 2.32 14.31 4.81
N LEU A 475 2.50 13.54 5.87
CA LEU A 475 2.89 12.14 5.79
C LEU A 475 1.75 11.29 5.19
N ASP A 476 0.49 11.60 5.50
CA ASP A 476 -0.67 10.97 4.85
C ASP A 476 -0.69 11.28 3.34
N LEU A 477 -0.45 12.54 2.96
CA LEU A 477 -0.31 12.90 1.55
C LEU A 477 0.89 12.19 0.92
N SER A 478 2.00 12.09 1.64
CA SER A 478 3.20 11.36 1.16
C SER A 478 2.91 9.88 0.97
N HIS A 479 2.11 9.27 1.86
CA HIS A 479 1.61 7.90 1.69
C HIS A 479 0.81 7.78 0.39
N GLN A 480 -0.10 8.71 0.12
CA GLN A 480 -0.87 8.72 -1.11
C GLN A 480 0.00 8.92 -2.35
N LEU A 481 0.95 9.85 -2.33
CA LEU A 481 1.86 10.09 -3.46
C LEU A 481 2.79 8.90 -3.71
N ALA A 482 3.24 8.21 -2.65
CA ALA A 482 4.02 6.98 -2.76
C ALA A 482 3.20 5.84 -3.39
N LEU A 483 1.92 5.70 -3.02
CA LEU A 483 1.01 4.72 -3.66
C LEU A 483 0.82 5.00 -5.17
N HIS A 484 1.00 6.24 -5.60
CA HIS A 484 0.93 6.65 -7.01
C HIS A 484 2.30 6.57 -7.73
N GLY A 485 3.31 5.96 -7.11
CA GLY A 485 4.60 5.68 -7.74
C GLY A 485 5.53 6.90 -7.85
N LEU A 486 5.36 7.92 -7.01
CA LEU A 486 6.35 9.00 -6.91
C LEU A 486 7.54 8.56 -6.05
N THR A 487 8.76 8.93 -6.46
CA THR A 487 9.93 8.78 -5.58
C THR A 487 9.87 9.89 -4.55
N ILE A 488 9.98 9.56 -3.27
CA ILE A 488 9.88 10.56 -2.20
C ILE A 488 11.12 10.51 -1.33
N THR A 489 11.74 11.67 -1.15
CA THR A 489 12.67 11.90 -0.04
C THR A 489 11.99 12.83 0.97
N ILE A 490 11.89 12.43 2.23
CA ILE A 490 11.36 13.27 3.30
C ILE A 490 12.52 13.89 4.07
N LEU A 491 12.61 15.21 4.03
CA LEU A 491 13.51 15.96 4.88
C LEU A 491 12.95 16.01 6.30
N VAL A 492 13.73 15.55 7.27
CA VAL A 492 13.32 15.48 8.67
C VAL A 492 14.49 15.76 9.60
N THR A 493 14.21 16.23 10.81
CA THR A 493 15.24 16.39 11.86
C THR A 493 15.29 15.16 12.77
N PRO A 494 16.41 14.88 13.45
CA PRO A 494 16.61 13.63 14.20
C PRO A 494 15.50 13.28 15.20
N LYS A 495 14.98 14.25 15.98
CA LYS A 495 13.93 13.98 16.98
C LYS A 495 12.54 13.80 16.37
N ASN A 496 12.35 14.24 15.12
CA ASN A 496 11.11 14.08 14.39
C ASN A 496 11.11 12.81 13.52
N LEU A 497 12.27 12.22 13.24
CA LEU A 497 12.41 10.98 12.46
C LEU A 497 11.52 9.83 12.95
N PRO A 498 11.37 9.55 14.27
CA PRO A 498 10.49 8.48 14.74
C PRO A 498 9.00 8.67 14.38
N ILE A 499 8.57 9.90 14.07
CA ILE A 499 7.18 10.17 13.64
C ILE A 499 6.92 9.56 12.26
N LEU A 500 7.96 9.40 11.43
CA LEU A 500 7.86 8.82 10.10
C LEU A 500 7.79 7.29 10.15
N SER A 501 8.08 6.65 11.29
CA SER A 501 8.18 5.18 11.37
C SER A 501 6.98 4.42 10.78
N PRO A 502 5.71 4.80 11.03
CA PRO A 502 4.57 4.12 10.40
C PRO A 502 4.59 4.25 8.87
N LEU A 503 4.95 5.43 8.36
CA LEU A 503 5.03 5.70 6.93
C LEU A 503 6.18 4.90 6.30
N LEU A 504 7.37 4.90 6.90
CA LEU A 504 8.55 4.20 6.40
C LEU A 504 8.38 2.67 6.47
N ALA A 505 7.65 2.17 7.47
CA ALA A 505 7.28 0.77 7.55
C ALA A 505 6.35 0.37 6.39
N THR A 506 5.41 1.26 6.04
CA THR A 506 4.47 1.04 4.93
C THR A 506 5.15 1.23 3.56
N HIS A 507 6.03 2.22 3.46
CA HIS A 507 6.73 2.61 2.23
C HIS A 507 8.24 2.69 2.45
N PRO A 508 8.96 1.56 2.50
CA PRO A 508 10.41 1.60 2.75
C PRO A 508 11.21 2.17 1.57
N SER A 509 10.58 2.42 0.41
CA SER A 509 11.18 3.17 -0.71
C SER A 509 11.31 4.67 -0.41
N ILE A 510 10.57 5.20 0.56
CA ILE A 510 10.69 6.59 0.96
C ILE A 510 12.04 6.79 1.65
N GLN A 511 12.84 7.68 1.10
CA GLN A 511 14.13 8.03 1.67
C GLN A 511 13.96 9.11 2.73
N THR A 512 14.84 9.11 3.73
CA THR A 512 14.89 10.18 4.71
C THR A 512 16.14 11.00 4.53
N LEU A 513 15.99 12.31 4.32
CA LEU A 513 17.07 13.27 4.39
C LEU A 513 17.11 13.83 5.81
N VAL A 514 17.98 13.27 6.64
CA VAL A 514 18.07 13.66 8.05
C VAL A 514 19.11 14.77 8.19
N PHE A 515 18.64 15.99 8.46
CA PHE A 515 19.51 17.11 8.82
C PHE A 515 19.32 17.52 10.27
N PRO A 516 20.40 17.79 11.03
CA PRO A 516 20.28 18.35 12.36
C PRO A 516 19.60 19.72 12.28
N LEU A 517 18.72 20.03 13.22
CA LEU A 517 18.14 21.37 13.30
C LEU A 517 19.26 22.38 13.61
N PRO A 518 19.47 23.41 12.79
CA PRO A 518 20.50 24.40 13.05
C PRO A 518 20.25 25.17 14.35
N ASN A 519 21.34 25.53 15.04
CA ASN A 519 21.25 26.35 16.25
C ASN A 519 20.70 27.74 15.89
N TYR A 520 19.70 28.21 16.64
CA TYR A 520 19.09 29.52 16.44
C TYR A 520 19.01 30.29 17.77
N PRO A 521 19.29 31.61 17.80
CA PRO A 521 19.17 32.40 19.02
C PRO A 521 17.81 32.24 19.70
N SER A 522 17.82 32.09 21.03
CA SER A 522 16.62 31.92 21.86
C SER A 522 15.83 30.62 21.63
N LEU A 523 16.27 29.71 20.76
CA LEU A 523 15.73 28.35 20.68
C LEU A 523 16.45 27.46 21.70
N PRO A 524 15.75 26.87 22.69
CA PRO A 524 16.40 26.03 23.70
C PRO A 524 17.09 24.80 23.09
N PRO A 525 18.24 24.35 23.64
CA PRO A 525 18.95 23.18 23.13
C PRO A 525 18.08 21.92 23.08
N GLY A 526 18.09 21.24 21.94
CA GLY A 526 17.36 19.99 21.74
C GLY A 526 15.86 20.14 21.48
N VAL A 527 15.32 21.35 21.36
CA VAL A 527 13.96 21.56 20.83
C VAL A 527 13.99 21.39 19.32
N GLU A 528 13.24 20.43 18.79
CA GLU A 528 13.09 20.23 17.34
C GLU A 528 11.64 20.20 16.87
N ASN A 529 10.68 20.17 17.79
CA ASN A 529 9.25 20.13 17.49
C ASN A 529 8.50 21.21 18.26
N VAL A 530 7.45 21.77 17.63
CA VAL A 530 6.60 22.78 18.26
C VAL A 530 5.94 22.27 19.55
N LYS A 531 5.71 20.97 19.71
CA LYS A 531 5.18 20.42 20.97
C LYS A 531 6.08 20.68 22.19
N ASP A 532 7.38 20.85 21.98
CA ASP A 532 8.38 20.97 23.05
C ASP A 532 8.55 22.43 23.53
N ILE A 533 8.15 23.41 22.71
CA ILE A 533 8.28 24.85 23.00
C ILE A 533 6.95 25.60 22.92
N GLY A 534 5.93 25.07 22.26
CA GLY A 534 4.65 25.71 22.01
C GLY A 534 4.68 26.71 20.84
N ASN A 535 3.52 27.28 20.53
CA ASN A 535 3.31 28.12 19.34
C ASN A 535 4.20 29.38 19.25
N HIS A 536 4.71 29.88 20.37
CA HIS A 536 5.63 31.02 20.37
C HIS A 536 7.01 30.66 19.78
N GLY A 537 7.35 29.37 19.74
CA GLY A 537 8.57 28.87 19.11
C GLY A 537 8.51 28.79 17.58
N ASN A 538 7.34 28.99 16.96
CA ASN A 538 7.19 28.83 15.50
C ASN A 538 8.17 29.71 14.71
N VAL A 539 8.31 30.99 15.08
CA VAL A 539 9.23 31.93 14.42
C VAL A 539 10.68 31.45 14.52
N LEU A 540 11.10 30.96 15.69
CA LEU A 540 12.45 30.47 15.92
C LEU A 540 12.72 29.21 15.10
N ILE A 541 11.79 28.25 15.09
CA ILE A 541 11.92 27.00 14.32
C ILE A 541 11.94 27.27 12.81
N ILE A 542 11.09 28.17 12.30
CA ILE A 542 11.08 28.55 10.87
C ILE A 542 12.42 29.12 10.46
N ASN A 543 12.98 30.05 11.26
CA ASN A 543 14.26 30.65 10.97
C ASN A 543 15.43 29.64 11.11
N ALA A 544 15.38 28.74 12.11
CA ALA A 544 16.34 27.67 12.28
C ALA A 544 16.36 26.74 11.05
N LEU A 545 15.18 26.28 10.61
CA LEU A 545 15.05 25.47 9.39
C LEU A 545 15.47 26.24 8.13
N GLY A 546 15.29 27.56 8.11
CA GLY A 546 15.80 28.44 7.04
C GLY A 546 17.32 28.35 6.85
N GLN A 547 18.09 28.07 7.91
CA GLN A 547 19.53 27.85 7.80
C GLN A 547 19.90 26.52 7.10
N LEU A 548 18.93 25.63 6.86
CA LEU A 548 19.12 24.44 6.03
C LEU A 548 19.12 24.74 4.53
N HIS A 549 18.92 26.00 4.13
CA HIS A 549 18.96 26.43 2.74
C HIS A 549 20.18 25.89 1.97
N ASP A 550 21.39 26.23 2.42
CA ASP A 550 22.61 25.80 1.73
C ASP A 550 22.87 24.28 1.85
N PRO A 551 22.69 23.63 3.02
CA PRO A 551 22.73 22.17 3.12
C PRO A 551 21.80 21.46 2.13
N ILE A 552 20.56 21.95 1.94
CA ILE A 552 19.62 21.37 0.98
C ILE A 552 20.12 21.56 -0.45
N ILE A 553 20.64 22.73 -0.81
CA ILE A 553 21.23 22.96 -2.15
C ILE A 553 22.43 22.05 -2.39
N GLN A 554 23.31 21.90 -1.41
CA GLN A 554 24.49 21.04 -1.52
C GLN A 554 24.07 19.59 -1.71
N TRP A 555 23.16 19.10 -0.88
CA TRP A 555 22.57 17.77 -1.03
C TRP A 555 21.94 17.59 -2.40
N PHE A 556 21.08 18.52 -2.83
CA PHE A 556 20.40 18.49 -4.12
C PHE A 556 21.40 18.37 -5.28
N LYS A 557 22.44 19.23 -5.30
CA LYS A 557 23.47 19.22 -6.35
C LYS A 557 24.32 17.96 -6.36
N SER A 558 24.52 17.33 -5.21
CA SER A 558 25.25 16.07 -5.08
C SER A 558 24.37 14.83 -5.33
N HIS A 559 23.05 14.99 -5.37
CA HIS A 559 22.13 13.86 -5.43
C HIS A 559 22.19 13.22 -6.82
N PRO A 560 22.38 11.90 -6.95
CA PRO A 560 22.49 11.24 -8.26
C PRO A 560 21.21 11.30 -9.09
N ASN A 561 20.07 11.46 -8.43
CA ASN A 561 18.75 11.67 -9.04
C ASN A 561 18.03 12.78 -8.26
N PRO A 562 18.36 14.07 -8.47
CA PRO A 562 17.80 15.14 -7.65
C PRO A 562 16.28 15.22 -7.80
N PRO A 563 15.55 15.65 -6.75
CA PRO A 563 14.13 15.91 -6.85
C PRO A 563 13.79 16.89 -7.98
N VAL A 564 12.70 16.67 -8.70
CA VAL A 564 12.16 17.59 -9.70
C VAL A 564 11.06 18.50 -9.17
N ALA A 565 10.64 18.31 -7.91
CA ALA A 565 9.74 19.22 -7.22
C ALA A 565 9.99 19.21 -5.71
N LEU A 566 9.60 20.30 -5.06
CA LEU A 566 9.61 20.44 -3.59
C LEU A 566 8.19 20.61 -3.07
N LEU A 567 7.69 19.62 -2.33
CA LEU A 567 6.44 19.70 -1.58
C LEU A 567 6.77 20.08 -0.13
N SER A 568 6.48 21.30 0.28
CA SER A 568 6.78 21.76 1.64
C SER A 568 5.58 22.41 2.31
N ASP A 569 5.49 22.23 3.62
CA ASP A 569 4.45 22.87 4.44
C ASP A 569 4.50 24.40 4.30
N PHE A 570 3.35 25.06 4.41
CA PHE A 570 3.24 26.51 4.21
C PHE A 570 4.06 27.34 5.22
N PHE A 571 4.39 26.83 6.42
CA PHE A 571 5.33 27.51 7.33
C PHE A 571 6.76 27.55 6.79
N LEU A 572 7.08 26.70 5.82
CA LEU A 572 8.36 26.66 5.13
C LEU A 572 8.30 27.42 3.80
N GLY A 573 7.48 28.47 3.71
CA GLY A 573 7.31 29.26 2.49
C GLY A 573 8.61 29.83 1.90
N TRP A 574 9.63 30.06 2.74
CA TRP A 574 10.98 30.45 2.31
C TRP A 574 11.61 29.45 1.33
N THR A 575 11.18 28.18 1.36
CA THR A 575 11.63 27.15 0.43
C THR A 575 11.20 27.41 -1.02
N HIS A 576 10.31 28.38 -1.26
CA HIS A 576 10.03 28.87 -2.61
C HIS A 576 11.27 29.49 -3.25
N HIS A 577 12.00 30.32 -2.50
CA HIS A 577 13.25 30.94 -2.98
C HIS A 577 14.33 29.88 -3.22
N LEU A 578 14.43 28.90 -2.31
CA LEU A 578 15.28 27.71 -2.49
C LEU A 578 14.94 26.97 -3.78
N ALA A 579 13.66 26.66 -4.01
CA ALA A 579 13.18 25.94 -5.19
C ALA A 579 13.47 26.70 -6.49
N ASN A 580 13.26 28.03 -6.49
CA ASN A 580 13.63 28.89 -7.61
C ASN A 580 15.15 28.87 -7.86
N GLN A 581 15.97 28.89 -6.81
CA GLN A 581 17.44 28.87 -6.95
C GLN A 581 17.97 27.56 -7.54
N ILE A 582 17.30 26.43 -7.26
CA ILE A 582 17.64 25.12 -7.83
C ILE A 582 16.78 24.74 -9.05
N ASN A 583 15.98 25.69 -9.56
CA ASN A 583 15.13 25.57 -10.75
C ASN A 583 14.13 24.40 -10.73
N ILE A 584 13.46 24.18 -9.60
CA ILE A 584 12.35 23.21 -9.50
C ILE A 584 11.06 23.90 -9.02
N PRO A 585 9.88 23.42 -9.43
CA PRO A 585 8.62 23.89 -8.86
C PRO A 585 8.51 23.56 -7.38
N ARG A 586 8.06 24.54 -6.59
CA ARG A 586 7.56 24.33 -5.24
C ARG A 586 6.05 24.13 -5.25
N ILE A 587 5.58 23.11 -4.55
CA ILE A 587 4.18 22.90 -4.18
C ILE A 587 4.04 23.24 -2.70
N ALA A 588 3.15 24.18 -2.38
CA ALA A 588 2.83 24.49 -0.98
C ALA A 588 1.79 23.51 -0.45
N PHE A 589 2.12 22.80 0.63
CA PHE A 589 1.15 22.02 1.37
C PHE A 589 0.53 22.84 2.50
N PHE A 590 -0.80 22.96 2.46
CA PHE A 590 -1.60 23.52 3.53
C PHE A 590 -2.23 22.36 4.30
N SER A 591 -1.63 22.03 5.45
CA SER A 591 -2.22 21.21 6.51
C SER A 591 -3.44 21.89 7.17
N THR A 592 -3.73 23.12 6.77
CA THR A 592 -4.90 23.91 7.10
C THR A 592 -5.87 23.91 5.92
N ARG A 593 -6.78 24.87 5.91
CA ARG A 593 -7.95 24.93 5.05
C ARG A 593 -7.87 26.00 3.97
N ALA A 594 -8.68 25.89 2.92
CA ALA A 594 -8.64 26.80 1.77
C ALA A 594 -9.02 28.25 2.15
N PHE A 595 -9.97 28.42 3.07
CA PHE A 595 -10.35 29.76 3.53
C PHE A 595 -9.18 30.49 4.22
N LEU A 596 -8.43 29.80 5.08
CA LEU A 596 -7.29 30.40 5.76
C LEU A 596 -6.20 30.80 4.77
N SER A 597 -5.90 29.96 3.78
CA SER A 597 -4.92 30.28 2.73
C SER A 597 -5.32 31.54 1.96
N SER A 598 -6.61 31.66 1.60
CA SER A 598 -7.18 32.84 0.93
C SER A 598 -7.04 34.12 1.76
N LEU A 599 -7.32 34.02 3.06
CA LEU A 599 -7.21 35.11 4.03
C LEU A 599 -5.74 35.56 4.22
N MET A 600 -4.84 34.60 4.42
CA MET A 600 -3.40 34.83 4.61
C MET A 600 -2.79 35.62 3.45
N GLY A 601 -3.18 35.30 2.21
CA GLY A 601 -2.70 36.01 1.03
C GLY A 601 -3.13 37.49 0.97
N HIS A 602 -4.15 37.93 1.72
CA HIS A 602 -4.46 39.37 1.86
C HIS A 602 -3.67 39.99 3.01
N LEU A 603 -3.71 39.33 4.17
CA LEU A 603 -3.08 39.82 5.40
C LEU A 603 -1.59 40.09 5.20
N TRP A 604 -0.85 39.15 4.63
CA TRP A 604 0.60 39.29 4.46
C TRP A 604 1.00 40.21 3.30
N ALA A 605 0.16 40.31 2.26
CA ALA A 605 0.42 41.20 1.13
C ALA A 605 0.25 42.68 1.50
N ASP A 606 -0.69 43.00 2.40
CA ASP A 606 -0.96 44.36 2.85
C ASP A 606 -1.01 44.49 4.38
N ILE A 607 0.07 44.04 5.03
CA ILE A 607 0.16 43.98 6.49
C ILE A 607 -0.07 45.34 7.17
N ASN A 608 0.38 46.43 6.55
CA ASN A 608 0.29 47.77 7.14
C ASN A 608 -1.15 48.27 7.18
N SER A 609 -1.94 48.00 6.13
CA SER A 609 -3.36 48.35 6.12
C SER A 609 -4.15 47.56 7.15
N PHE A 610 -3.86 46.28 7.35
CA PHE A 610 -4.64 45.45 8.27
C PHE A 610 -4.27 45.59 9.75
N ARG A 611 -3.01 45.92 10.09
CA ARG A 611 -2.56 46.02 11.49
C ARG A 611 -3.19 47.18 12.28
N SER A 612 -3.67 48.22 11.59
CA SER A 612 -4.29 49.39 12.22
C SER A 612 -5.80 49.27 12.38
N LEU A 613 -6.42 48.24 11.79
CA LEU A 613 -7.87 48.06 11.81
C LEU A 613 -8.33 47.37 13.09
N THR A 614 -9.43 47.87 13.65
CA THR A 614 -10.18 47.18 14.72
C THR A 614 -10.95 45.97 14.17
N VAL A 615 -11.48 46.11 12.95
CA VAL A 615 -12.15 45.05 12.19
C VAL A 615 -11.60 45.03 10.77
N ALA A 616 -11.05 43.89 10.37
CA ALA A 616 -10.56 43.64 9.02
C ALA A 616 -11.70 43.07 8.15
N TYR A 617 -11.94 43.68 6.99
CA TYR A 617 -12.97 43.27 6.03
C TYR A 617 -12.33 42.68 4.77
N PHE A 618 -12.92 41.61 4.25
CA PHE A 618 -12.42 40.91 3.07
C PHE A 618 -13.54 40.75 2.03
N PRO A 619 -13.97 41.84 1.36
CA PRO A 619 -15.12 41.82 0.46
C PRO A 619 -14.94 40.86 -0.72
N ASP A 620 -13.70 40.65 -1.16
CA ASP A 620 -13.35 39.81 -2.32
C ASP A 620 -13.30 38.30 -2.00
N LEU A 621 -13.34 37.93 -0.72
CA LEU A 621 -13.41 36.52 -0.32
C LEU A 621 -14.86 36.02 -0.37
N PRO A 622 -15.10 34.71 -0.60
CA PRO A 622 -16.43 34.11 -0.47
C PRO A 622 -17.08 34.49 0.86
N GLN A 623 -18.37 34.85 0.81
CA GLN A 623 -19.17 35.35 1.95
C GLN A 623 -18.71 36.70 2.56
N SER A 624 -17.79 37.42 1.91
CA SER A 624 -17.31 38.75 2.31
C SER A 624 -17.03 38.90 3.82
N PRO A 625 -16.22 38.00 4.42
CA PRO A 625 -16.07 37.87 5.86
C PRO A 625 -15.36 39.07 6.47
N SER A 626 -15.60 39.26 7.76
CA SER A 626 -14.85 40.18 8.61
C SER A 626 -14.37 39.51 9.90
N PHE A 627 -13.28 40.03 10.43
CA PHE A 627 -12.63 39.54 11.65
C PHE A 627 -12.19 40.71 12.52
N THR A 628 -12.41 40.63 13.82
CA THR A 628 -11.77 41.57 14.76
C THR A 628 -10.26 41.34 14.80
N ALA A 629 -9.50 42.34 15.26
CA ALA A 629 -8.06 42.22 15.41
C ALA A 629 -7.62 40.99 16.23
N GLU A 630 -8.42 40.53 17.21
CA GLU A 630 -8.12 39.37 18.05
C GLU A 630 -8.42 38.02 17.36
N GLN A 631 -9.40 38.00 16.46
CA GLN A 631 -9.80 36.83 15.68
C GLN A 631 -8.84 36.54 14.51
N LEU A 632 -8.00 37.51 14.15
CA LEU A 632 -6.99 37.30 13.12
C LEU A 632 -5.95 36.25 13.55
N PRO A 633 -5.32 35.55 12.58
CA PRO A 633 -4.43 34.45 12.92
C PRO A 633 -3.22 34.86 13.75
N SER A 634 -2.87 34.03 14.74
CA SER A 634 -1.89 34.42 15.77
C SER A 634 -0.53 34.83 15.21
N LEU A 635 -0.01 34.15 14.18
CA LEU A 635 1.27 34.51 13.57
C LEU A 635 1.25 35.93 12.98
N PHE A 636 0.15 36.33 12.37
CA PHE A 636 -0.02 37.68 11.83
C PHE A 636 -0.11 38.73 12.96
N ARG A 637 -0.91 38.44 14.00
CA ARG A 637 -1.11 39.37 15.13
C ARG A 637 0.18 39.68 15.88
N HIS A 638 1.09 38.72 15.99
CA HIS A 638 2.35 38.89 16.72
C HIS A 638 3.50 39.39 15.85
N TYR A 639 3.29 39.70 14.57
CA TYR A 639 4.33 40.18 13.67
C TYR A 639 5.01 41.47 14.18
N ARG A 640 6.35 41.50 14.12
CA ARG A 640 7.17 42.63 14.54
C ARG A 640 8.12 43.05 13.43
N GLU A 641 7.78 44.14 12.74
CA GLU A 641 8.55 44.67 11.60
C GLU A 641 10.00 45.03 11.95
N SER A 642 10.25 45.47 13.19
CA SER A 642 11.57 45.82 13.69
C SER A 642 12.50 44.62 13.90
N GLU A 643 11.99 43.38 13.84
CA GLU A 643 12.76 42.16 14.11
C GLU A 643 13.06 41.40 12.80
N PRO A 644 14.36 41.19 12.44
CA PRO A 644 14.72 40.51 11.20
C PRO A 644 14.13 39.09 11.05
N SER A 645 13.98 38.36 12.16
CA SER A 645 13.40 37.01 12.19
C SER A 645 11.94 36.99 11.70
N TRP A 646 11.19 38.06 11.98
CA TRP A 646 9.81 38.24 11.51
C TRP A 646 9.73 38.66 10.06
N ASN A 647 10.70 39.43 9.56
CA ASN A 647 10.78 39.77 8.15
C ASN A 647 11.02 38.51 7.29
N PHE A 648 11.87 37.58 7.75
CA PHE A 648 12.04 36.27 7.12
C PHE A 648 10.74 35.44 7.09
N VAL A 649 9.98 35.43 8.20
CA VAL A 649 8.68 34.73 8.26
C VAL A 649 7.65 35.38 7.33
N LYS A 650 7.59 36.72 7.31
CA LYS A 650 6.70 37.48 6.41
C LYS A 650 6.99 37.17 4.95
N ASP A 651 8.27 37.21 4.56
CA ASP A 651 8.72 36.88 3.22
C ASP A 651 8.28 35.46 2.82
N GLY A 652 8.54 34.45 3.67
CA GLY A 652 8.07 33.09 3.44
C GLY A 652 6.54 32.98 3.33
N MET A 653 5.78 33.68 4.17
CA MET A 653 4.32 33.67 4.12
C MET A 653 3.78 34.27 2.82
N ILE A 654 4.38 35.36 2.34
CA ILE A 654 4.07 35.95 1.03
C ILE A 654 4.43 34.98 -0.10
N ALA A 655 5.59 34.33 0.00
CA ALA A 655 6.13 33.42 -1.01
C ALA A 655 5.24 32.20 -1.29
N ASN A 656 4.37 31.80 -0.35
CA ASN A 656 3.38 30.75 -0.59
C ASN A 656 2.44 31.04 -1.77
N ASN A 657 2.14 32.31 -2.05
CA ASN A 657 1.26 32.71 -3.16
C ASN A 657 1.92 32.53 -4.55
N PHE A 658 3.24 32.37 -4.59
CA PHE A 658 4.01 32.23 -5.82
C PHE A 658 4.45 30.78 -6.09
N SER A 659 4.04 29.83 -5.24
CA SER A 659 4.26 28.40 -5.49
C SER A 659 3.64 27.98 -6.81
N TRP A 660 4.26 26.99 -7.46
CA TRP A 660 3.76 26.42 -8.73
C TRP A 660 2.34 25.85 -8.59
N GLY A 661 2.02 25.30 -7.43
CA GLY A 661 0.67 24.90 -7.06
C GLY A 661 0.54 24.77 -5.55
N CYS A 662 -0.68 24.49 -5.08
CA CYS A 662 -0.91 24.18 -3.67
C CYS A 662 -1.83 22.99 -3.47
N VAL A 663 -1.60 22.28 -2.36
CA VAL A 663 -2.36 21.11 -1.95
C VAL A 663 -2.93 21.41 -0.58
N ILE A 664 -4.23 21.20 -0.42
CA ILE A 664 -4.98 21.61 0.76
C ILE A 664 -5.74 20.39 1.27
N ASN A 665 -5.66 20.11 2.58
CA ASN A 665 -6.39 19.00 3.19
C ASN A 665 -7.87 19.38 3.39
N THR A 666 -8.63 19.46 2.30
CA THR A 666 -10.06 19.83 2.25
C THR A 666 -10.74 19.20 1.03
N PHE A 667 -12.05 19.39 0.85
CA PHE A 667 -12.81 18.86 -0.30
C PHE A 667 -13.88 19.85 -0.79
N ASP A 668 -14.39 19.65 -2.01
CA ASP A 668 -15.28 20.57 -2.71
C ASP A 668 -16.53 20.94 -1.89
N ASP A 669 -17.22 19.96 -1.33
CA ASP A 669 -18.42 20.17 -0.52
C ASP A 669 -18.17 20.93 0.79
N LEU A 670 -16.91 21.05 1.24
CA LEU A 670 -16.55 21.80 2.44
C LEU A 670 -16.05 23.21 2.13
N GLU A 671 -15.25 23.39 1.06
CA GLU A 671 -14.60 24.69 0.77
C GLU A 671 -14.46 25.01 -0.73
N GLY A 672 -15.28 24.44 -1.62
CA GLY A 672 -15.19 24.63 -3.07
C GLY A 672 -15.11 26.09 -3.53
N GLU A 673 -15.91 26.99 -2.93
CA GLU A 673 -15.86 28.43 -3.26
C GLU A 673 -14.50 29.07 -2.97
N HIS A 674 -13.86 28.68 -1.85
CA HIS A 674 -12.53 29.17 -1.51
C HIS A 674 -11.45 28.55 -2.40
N MET A 675 -11.59 27.29 -2.80
CA MET A 675 -10.66 26.67 -3.76
C MET A 675 -10.75 27.34 -5.13
N GLU A 676 -11.94 27.65 -5.62
CA GLU A 676 -12.13 28.41 -6.86
C GLU A 676 -11.61 29.85 -6.75
N TYR A 677 -11.77 30.50 -5.60
CA TYR A 677 -11.14 31.79 -5.34
C TYR A 677 -9.61 31.70 -5.44
N LEU A 678 -8.99 30.68 -4.83
CA LEU A 678 -7.53 30.47 -4.92
C LEU A 678 -7.07 30.23 -6.36
N LYS A 679 -7.79 29.41 -7.14
CA LYS A 679 -7.47 29.19 -8.57
C LYS A 679 -7.46 30.50 -9.35
N LYS A 680 -8.46 31.36 -9.13
CA LYS A 680 -8.53 32.71 -9.75
C LYS A 680 -7.38 33.60 -9.28
N LYS A 681 -7.10 33.64 -7.98
CA LYS A 681 -6.03 34.47 -7.39
C LYS A 681 -4.65 34.06 -7.89
N MET A 682 -4.39 32.76 -8.00
CA MET A 682 -3.12 32.23 -8.50
C MET A 682 -3.00 32.29 -10.03
N GLY A 683 -4.12 32.53 -10.74
CA GLY A 683 -4.16 32.59 -12.19
C GLY A 683 -4.02 31.23 -12.90
N HIS A 684 -4.15 30.11 -12.17
CA HIS A 684 -4.04 28.76 -12.72
C HIS A 684 -4.80 27.71 -11.90
N GLY A 685 -5.08 26.55 -12.51
CA GLY A 685 -5.88 25.48 -11.91
C GLY A 685 -5.19 24.58 -10.88
N ARG A 686 -3.88 24.74 -10.62
CA ARG A 686 -3.09 23.88 -9.71
C ARG A 686 -3.34 24.16 -8.22
N VAL A 687 -4.60 24.03 -7.81
CA VAL A 687 -5.09 24.10 -6.44
C VAL A 687 -5.88 22.82 -6.20
N PHE A 688 -5.36 21.95 -5.33
CA PHE A 688 -5.88 20.59 -5.14
C PHE A 688 -6.43 20.40 -3.72
N GLY A 689 -7.71 20.11 -3.60
CA GLY A 689 -8.36 19.70 -2.35
C GLY A 689 -8.32 18.19 -2.20
N VAL A 690 -7.37 17.67 -1.43
CA VAL A 690 -7.09 16.21 -1.32
C VAL A 690 -7.59 15.61 0.01
N GLY A 691 -8.45 16.32 0.73
CA GLY A 691 -8.94 15.91 2.04
C GLY A 691 -10.25 15.12 2.01
N PRO A 692 -10.65 14.49 3.13
CA PRO A 692 -9.83 14.29 4.32
C PRO A 692 -8.76 13.21 4.06
N LEU A 693 -7.48 13.58 4.20
CA LEU A 693 -6.36 12.67 3.98
C LEU A 693 -6.37 11.44 4.89
N SER A 694 -7.14 11.50 5.98
CA SER A 694 -7.38 10.39 6.90
C SER A 694 -8.25 9.26 6.36
N LEU A 695 -8.98 9.48 5.28
CA LEU A 695 -9.85 8.47 4.67
C LEU A 695 -9.28 7.86 3.38
N LEU A 696 -8.27 8.50 2.80
CA LEU A 696 -7.60 7.99 1.62
C LEU A 696 -6.68 6.83 2.07
N GLY A 697 -7.02 5.58 1.71
CA GLY A 697 -6.19 4.40 2.00
C GLY A 697 -6.76 3.31 2.93
N SER A 698 -8.09 3.18 3.02
CA SER A 698 -8.90 2.18 3.76
C SER A 698 -9.65 2.78 4.96
N PRO A 699 -10.98 2.53 5.09
CA PRO A 699 -11.78 3.01 6.23
C PRO A 699 -11.36 2.44 7.60
N ASP A 700 -10.54 1.38 7.63
CA ASP A 700 -10.21 0.62 8.84
C ASP A 700 -8.94 1.08 9.58
N GLN A 701 -8.28 2.17 9.15
CA GLN A 701 -7.10 2.67 9.86
C GLN A 701 -7.48 3.50 11.10
N THR A 702 -7.87 2.81 12.18
CA THR A 702 -8.08 3.43 13.51
C THR A 702 -6.77 3.75 14.26
N ASP A 703 -5.61 3.41 13.72
CA ASP A 703 -4.31 3.47 14.42
C ASP A 703 -3.55 4.81 14.23
N ARG A 704 -4.26 5.95 14.35
CA ARG A 704 -3.62 7.28 14.48
C ARG A 704 -3.23 7.56 15.93
N GLY A 705 -2.11 6.99 16.37
CA GLY A 705 -1.51 7.29 17.68
C GLY A 705 -0.79 6.09 18.30
N SER A 706 0.26 6.36 19.09
CA SER A 706 1.06 5.33 19.75
C SER A 706 0.19 4.38 20.58
N LYS A 707 0.36 3.07 20.38
CA LYS A 707 -0.41 1.99 21.03
C LYS A 707 -0.20 1.98 22.55
N GLY A 708 -1.15 2.54 23.29
CA GLY A 708 -1.37 2.26 24.70
C GLY A 708 -2.57 1.32 24.85
N SER A 709 -2.37 0.01 24.62
CA SER A 709 -3.45 -0.98 24.48
C SER A 709 -4.37 -1.15 25.70
N GLY A 710 -3.97 -0.72 26.90
CA GLY A 710 -4.79 -0.88 28.12
C GLY A 710 -5.81 0.24 28.39
N LEU A 711 -5.59 1.46 27.88
CA LEU A 711 -6.48 2.61 28.10
C LEU A 711 -7.62 2.70 27.08
N CYS A 712 -7.44 2.07 25.91
CA CYS A 712 -8.40 2.12 24.81
C CYS A 712 -9.68 1.32 25.13
N ASP A 713 -9.52 0.10 25.65
CA ASP A 713 -10.64 -0.82 25.93
C ASP A 713 -11.58 -0.28 27.01
N ASP A 714 -11.02 0.34 28.05
CA ASP A 714 -11.78 0.94 29.13
C ASP A 714 -12.58 2.17 28.65
N VAL A 715 -11.95 3.05 27.87
CA VAL A 715 -12.60 4.25 27.30
C VAL A 715 -13.76 3.87 26.38
N LEU A 716 -13.55 2.90 25.48
CA LEU A 716 -14.59 2.43 24.57
C LEU A 716 -15.71 1.69 25.32
N GLY A 717 -15.38 0.89 26.35
CA GLY A 717 -16.39 0.20 27.17
C GLY A 717 -17.36 1.14 27.90
N TRP A 718 -16.91 2.32 28.34
CA TRP A 718 -17.83 3.32 28.91
C TRP A 718 -18.73 3.96 27.84
N LEU A 719 -18.19 4.19 26.64
CA LEU A 719 -18.98 4.70 25.52
C LEU A 719 -20.02 3.69 25.06
N ASP A 720 -19.73 2.39 25.14
CA ASP A 720 -20.67 1.33 24.75
C ASP A 720 -21.96 1.32 25.58
N GLY A 721 -21.85 1.69 26.87
CA GLY A 721 -23.00 1.83 27.77
C GLY A 721 -23.81 3.12 27.57
N CYS A 722 -23.37 4.03 26.69
CA CYS A 722 -24.03 5.31 26.48
C CYS A 722 -25.01 5.28 25.28
N PRO A 723 -26.17 5.97 25.37
CA PRO A 723 -27.07 6.10 24.23
C PRO A 723 -26.44 6.81 23.02
N ASP A 724 -26.93 6.50 21.83
CA ASP A 724 -26.45 7.08 20.58
C ASP A 724 -26.52 8.61 20.56
N GLY A 725 -25.43 9.24 20.12
CA GLY A 725 -25.30 10.68 19.98
C GLY A 725 -25.58 11.48 21.26
N SER A 726 -25.40 10.88 22.44
CA SER A 726 -25.71 11.48 23.75
C SER A 726 -24.49 11.99 24.52
N VAL A 727 -23.28 11.71 24.04
CA VAL A 727 -22.02 12.08 24.68
C VAL A 727 -21.39 13.27 23.95
N VAL A 728 -20.90 14.25 24.72
CA VAL A 728 -19.98 15.29 24.26
C VAL A 728 -18.54 14.86 24.54
N TYR A 729 -17.76 14.67 23.50
CA TYR A 729 -16.30 14.56 23.65
C TYR A 729 -15.72 15.96 23.84
N VAL A 730 -14.76 16.12 24.76
CA VAL A 730 -14.16 17.41 25.11
C VAL A 730 -12.64 17.29 25.01
N CYS A 731 -12.04 17.97 24.03
CA CYS A 731 -10.60 17.98 23.82
C CYS A 731 -10.12 19.26 23.12
N PHE A 732 -9.10 19.90 23.70
CA PHE A 732 -8.50 21.14 23.18
C PHE A 732 -7.16 20.90 22.46
N GLY A 733 -6.95 19.68 21.95
CA GLY A 733 -5.79 19.29 21.14
C GLY A 733 -4.49 19.13 21.95
N SER A 734 -3.40 18.81 21.24
CA SER A 734 -2.13 18.42 21.87
C SER A 734 -1.33 19.58 22.45
N GLN A 735 -1.58 20.83 22.07
CA GLN A 735 -0.75 21.99 22.47
C GLN A 735 -1.40 22.94 23.48
N LYS A 736 -2.72 23.10 23.50
CA LYS A 736 -3.39 24.09 24.38
C LYS A 736 -3.50 23.63 25.83
N PHE A 737 -3.27 24.54 26.78
CA PHE A 737 -3.58 24.38 28.20
C PHE A 737 -4.62 25.42 28.63
N LEU A 738 -5.60 25.01 29.44
CA LEU A 738 -6.62 25.90 29.99
C LEU A 738 -6.16 26.48 31.32
N LYS A 739 -6.47 27.76 31.57
CA LYS A 739 -6.26 28.40 32.87
C LYS A 739 -7.22 27.85 33.92
N LYS A 740 -6.85 27.94 35.20
CA LYS A 740 -7.66 27.42 36.32
C LYS A 740 -9.12 27.86 36.26
N ALA A 741 -9.38 29.16 36.06
CA ALA A 741 -10.73 29.69 35.94
C ALA A 741 -11.52 29.14 34.74
N GLN A 742 -10.86 28.88 33.60
CA GLN A 742 -11.50 28.28 32.42
C GLN A 742 -11.88 26.81 32.68
N VAL A 743 -11.01 26.07 33.37
CA VAL A 743 -11.25 24.67 33.76
C VAL A 743 -12.41 24.58 34.75
N GLU A 744 -12.45 25.48 35.75
CA GLU A 744 -13.55 25.56 36.72
C GLU A 744 -14.88 25.88 36.03
N ALA A 745 -14.91 26.91 35.18
CA ALA A 745 -16.12 27.27 34.43
C ALA A 745 -16.59 26.16 33.49
N LEU A 746 -15.66 25.46 32.82
CA LEU A 746 -15.98 24.31 31.98
C LEU A 746 -16.53 23.13 32.80
N ALA A 747 -15.94 22.82 33.96
CA ALA A 747 -16.41 21.75 34.84
C ALA A 747 -17.85 22.03 35.33
N ILE A 748 -18.11 23.26 35.80
CA ILE A 748 -19.45 23.69 36.23
C ILE A 748 -20.43 23.64 35.05
N GLY A 749 -20.03 24.13 33.87
CA GLY A 749 -20.87 24.12 32.67
C GLY A 749 -21.23 22.70 32.23
N LEU A 750 -20.27 21.77 32.23
CA LEU A 750 -20.52 20.36 31.91
C LEU A 750 -21.44 19.69 32.94
N GLU A 751 -21.22 19.93 34.23
CA GLU A 751 -22.07 19.42 35.31
C GLU A 751 -23.52 19.90 35.15
N GLN A 752 -23.71 21.22 35.03
CA GLN A 752 -25.02 21.87 34.93
C GLN A 752 -25.76 21.59 33.62
N SER A 753 -25.04 21.27 32.53
CA SER A 753 -25.67 20.92 31.25
C SER A 753 -26.55 19.66 31.32
N GLY A 754 -26.29 18.77 32.29
CA GLY A 754 -26.96 17.47 32.40
C GLY A 754 -26.55 16.46 31.32
N ILE A 755 -25.73 16.84 30.34
CA ILE A 755 -25.29 15.98 29.23
C ILE A 755 -24.17 15.04 29.67
N ARG A 756 -24.06 13.86 29.01
CA ARG A 756 -22.92 12.96 29.22
C ARG A 756 -21.69 13.52 28.54
N PHE A 757 -20.52 13.41 29.16
CA PHE A 757 -19.30 13.94 28.56
C PHE A 757 -18.09 13.05 28.78
N MET A 758 -17.13 13.17 27.88
CA MET A 758 -15.81 12.59 28.02
C MET A 758 -14.77 13.68 27.83
N TRP A 759 -14.03 14.01 28.89
CA TRP A 759 -13.12 15.15 28.92
C TRP A 759 -11.67 14.73 29.04
N VAL A 760 -10.88 15.03 28.01
CA VAL A 760 -9.44 14.84 28.03
C VAL A 760 -8.78 16.04 28.69
N VAL A 761 -8.07 15.79 29.78
CA VAL A 761 -7.25 16.78 30.50
C VAL A 761 -5.78 16.40 30.45
N LYS A 762 -4.93 17.41 30.31
CA LYS A 762 -3.49 17.20 30.27
C LYS A 762 -2.94 17.04 31.67
N THR A 763 -1.91 16.19 31.79
CA THR A 763 -1.06 16.15 32.97
C THR A 763 -0.19 17.40 32.97
N LEU A 764 -0.29 18.20 34.04
CA LEU A 764 0.46 19.44 34.19
C LEU A 764 1.80 19.20 34.89
N THR A 765 2.85 19.91 34.46
CA THR A 765 4.11 20.00 35.21
C THR A 765 3.97 20.98 36.38
N ALA A 766 4.89 20.90 37.35
CA ALA A 766 4.93 21.85 38.47
C ALA A 766 5.01 23.32 37.99
N GLN A 767 5.77 23.58 36.92
CA GLN A 767 5.85 24.90 36.32
C GLN A 767 4.52 25.35 35.72
N GLN A 768 3.82 24.46 34.99
CA GLN A 768 2.52 24.81 34.39
C GLN A 768 1.46 25.11 35.45
N VAL A 769 1.48 24.42 36.59
CA VAL A 769 0.62 24.74 37.73
C VAL A 769 0.96 26.13 38.28
N ALA A 770 2.25 26.44 38.44
CA ALA A 770 2.70 27.77 38.87
C ALA A 770 2.30 28.88 37.89
N ASP A 771 2.29 28.59 36.58
CA ASP A 771 1.86 29.51 35.52
C ASP A 771 0.32 29.70 35.47
N GLY A 772 -0.42 29.08 36.40
CA GLY A 772 -1.86 29.25 36.55
C GLY A 772 -2.72 28.36 35.63
N TYR A 773 -2.16 27.31 35.05
CA TYR A 773 -2.93 26.30 34.32
C TYR A 773 -3.69 25.38 35.28
N GLY A 774 -4.90 24.96 34.88
CA GLY A 774 -5.78 24.13 35.70
C GLY A 774 -5.85 22.68 35.23
N SER A 775 -6.16 21.78 36.15
CA SER A 775 -6.58 20.40 35.86
C SER A 775 -8.02 20.19 36.32
N ALA A 776 -8.73 19.21 35.75
CA ALA A 776 -10.11 18.93 36.16
C ALA A 776 -10.19 18.68 37.68
N PRO A 777 -11.25 19.17 38.35
CA PRO A 777 -11.45 18.99 39.78
C PRO A 777 -11.44 17.51 40.19
N ASP A 778 -10.76 17.20 41.29
CA ASP A 778 -10.79 15.86 41.87
C ASP A 778 -12.20 15.56 42.38
N GLY A 779 -12.75 14.40 42.00
CA GLY A 779 -14.12 14.00 42.33
C GLY A 779 -15.20 14.43 41.33
N LEU A 780 -14.85 15.12 40.23
CA LEU A 780 -15.82 15.52 39.20
C LEU A 780 -16.68 14.35 38.69
N GLU A 781 -16.06 13.18 38.43
CA GLU A 781 -16.77 11.98 37.96
C GLU A 781 -17.83 11.49 38.96
N ALA A 782 -17.54 11.59 40.26
CA ALA A 782 -18.47 11.24 41.33
C ALA A 782 -19.61 12.27 41.43
N GLN A 783 -19.29 13.56 41.32
CA GLN A 783 -20.28 14.66 41.34
C GLN A 783 -21.32 14.52 40.22
N VAL A 784 -20.89 14.11 39.03
CA VAL A 784 -21.79 13.93 37.88
C VAL A 784 -22.44 12.54 37.82
N SER A 785 -22.33 11.74 38.89
CA SER A 785 -22.97 10.42 39.03
C SER A 785 -22.71 9.48 37.83
N GLY A 786 -21.46 9.44 37.34
CA GLY A 786 -21.06 8.57 36.23
C GLY A 786 -21.48 9.06 34.84
N ARG A 787 -22.12 10.23 34.70
CA ARG A 787 -22.42 10.84 33.39
C ARG A 787 -21.19 11.40 32.69
N GLY A 788 -20.11 11.66 33.43
CA GLY A 788 -18.89 12.25 32.91
C GLY A 788 -17.69 11.35 33.18
N ARG A 789 -16.78 11.28 32.21
CA ARG A 789 -15.51 10.56 32.30
C ARG A 789 -14.34 11.48 31.99
N VAL A 790 -13.29 11.46 32.81
CA VAL A 790 -12.10 12.31 32.69
C VAL A 790 -10.89 11.45 32.31
N ILE A 791 -10.29 11.73 31.16
CA ILE A 791 -9.09 11.03 30.68
C ILE A 791 -7.89 11.93 30.93
N ARG A 792 -6.93 11.47 31.74
CA ARG A 792 -5.70 12.21 32.03
C ARG A 792 -4.59 11.80 31.04
N GLY A 793 -4.05 12.76 30.29
CA GLY A 793 -2.98 12.54 29.32
C GLY A 793 -3.49 12.46 27.88
N TRP A 794 -3.40 11.28 27.27
CA TRP A 794 -3.75 11.04 25.86
C TRP A 794 -5.03 10.21 25.73
N ALA A 795 -5.79 10.43 24.65
CA ALA A 795 -7.00 9.69 24.33
C ALA A 795 -7.03 9.31 22.84
N PRO A 796 -7.60 8.14 22.47
CA PRO A 796 -7.75 7.71 21.08
C PRO A 796 -8.86 8.51 20.39
N GLN A 797 -8.58 9.77 20.06
CA GLN A 797 -9.57 10.74 19.58
C GLN A 797 -10.38 10.24 18.39
N VAL A 798 -9.74 9.63 17.38
CA VAL A 798 -10.42 9.09 16.20
C VAL A 798 -11.42 7.99 16.58
N SER A 799 -11.04 7.06 17.45
CA SER A 799 -11.90 5.98 17.93
C SER A 799 -13.06 6.52 18.77
N ILE A 800 -12.81 7.51 19.62
CA ILE A 800 -13.86 8.17 20.43
C ILE A 800 -14.86 8.87 19.51
N LEU A 801 -14.39 9.71 18.59
CA LEU A 801 -15.25 10.46 17.67
C LEU A 801 -16.10 9.52 16.80
N SER A 802 -15.52 8.41 16.34
CA SER A 802 -16.20 7.42 15.50
C SER A 802 -17.23 6.58 16.26
N HIS A 803 -17.27 6.65 17.59
CA HIS A 803 -18.17 5.85 18.39
C HIS A 803 -19.62 6.37 18.34
N ARG A 804 -20.59 5.47 18.15
CA ARG A 804 -22.05 5.77 18.01
C ARG A 804 -22.62 6.70 19.10
N ALA A 805 -22.09 6.60 20.32
CA ALA A 805 -22.53 7.38 21.47
C ALA A 805 -22.12 8.86 21.40
N VAL A 806 -21.07 9.20 20.65
CA VAL A 806 -20.58 10.58 20.55
C VAL A 806 -21.42 11.35 19.56
N GLY A 807 -22.07 12.42 20.05
CA GLY A 807 -22.96 13.27 19.25
C GLY A 807 -22.53 14.73 19.18
N GLY A 808 -21.54 15.13 19.98
CA GLY A 808 -20.97 16.46 19.98
C GLY A 808 -19.49 16.44 20.35
N PHE A 809 -18.73 17.42 19.85
CA PHE A 809 -17.32 17.57 20.12
C PHE A 809 -16.98 19.01 20.53
N LEU A 810 -16.75 19.24 21.83
CA LEU A 810 -16.21 20.50 22.33
C LEU A 810 -14.74 20.60 21.95
N SER A 811 -14.46 21.51 21.02
CA SER A 811 -13.17 21.59 20.35
C SER A 811 -12.67 23.02 20.23
N HIS A 812 -11.36 23.15 20.34
CA HIS A 812 -10.62 24.35 19.96
C HIS A 812 -10.67 24.66 18.45
N CYS A 813 -11.25 23.79 17.62
CA CYS A 813 -11.36 23.96 16.17
C CYS A 813 -10.02 23.95 15.40
N GLY A 814 -9.03 23.20 15.87
CA GLY A 814 -7.84 22.90 15.06
C GLY A 814 -8.22 22.01 13.87
N TRP A 815 -7.66 22.28 12.68
CA TRP A 815 -8.16 21.71 11.43
C TRP A 815 -8.17 20.18 11.36
N ASN A 816 -7.15 19.50 11.88
CA ASN A 816 -7.16 18.03 11.92
C ASN A 816 -8.30 17.48 12.78
N SER A 817 -8.56 18.09 13.94
CA SER A 817 -9.67 17.70 14.81
C SER A 817 -11.03 18.03 14.18
N VAL A 818 -11.11 19.09 13.38
CA VAL A 818 -12.29 19.40 12.56
C VAL A 818 -12.54 18.30 11.54
N LEU A 819 -11.52 17.91 10.76
CA LEU A 819 -11.65 16.85 9.76
C LEU A 819 -12.01 15.49 10.40
N GLU A 820 -11.41 15.13 11.53
CA GLU A 820 -11.78 13.91 12.27
C GLU A 820 -13.25 13.93 12.71
N ALA A 821 -13.76 15.08 13.16
CA ALA A 821 -15.17 15.23 13.53
C ALA A 821 -16.11 15.19 12.32
N VAL A 822 -15.71 15.80 11.20
CA VAL A 822 -16.43 15.73 9.92
C VAL A 822 -16.55 14.29 9.44
N VAL A 823 -15.44 13.55 9.44
CA VAL A 823 -15.39 12.13 9.06
C VAL A 823 -16.23 11.26 10.00
N ALA A 824 -16.27 11.60 11.29
CA ALA A 824 -17.11 10.91 12.26
C ALA A 824 -18.61 11.27 12.13
N GLY A 825 -18.94 12.41 11.52
CA GLY A 825 -20.31 12.94 11.47
C GLY A 825 -20.78 13.55 12.80
N VAL A 826 -19.83 14.12 13.55
CA VAL A 826 -20.05 14.69 14.89
C VAL A 826 -20.09 16.22 14.81
N MET A 827 -21.14 16.82 15.38
CA MET A 827 -21.28 18.28 15.47
C MET A 827 -20.21 18.88 16.39
N ILE A 828 -19.69 20.06 16.03
CA ILE A 828 -18.63 20.73 16.80
C ILE A 828 -19.24 21.80 17.72
N LEU A 829 -18.87 21.77 19.00
CA LEU A 829 -19.09 22.86 19.95
C LEU A 829 -17.81 23.70 19.98
N ALA A 830 -17.82 24.80 19.23
CA ALA A 830 -16.64 25.56 18.88
C ALA A 830 -16.22 26.52 20.01
N TRP A 831 -14.97 26.36 20.47
CA TRP A 831 -14.29 27.28 21.37
C TRP A 831 -12.92 27.68 20.80
N PRO A 832 -12.87 28.53 19.76
CA PRO A 832 -11.60 28.97 19.18
C PRO A 832 -10.79 29.82 20.16
N MET A 833 -9.47 29.64 20.16
CA MET A 833 -8.57 30.28 21.13
C MET A 833 -7.36 30.96 20.47
N GLU A 834 -6.71 30.31 19.50
CA GLU A 834 -5.47 30.80 18.90
C GLU A 834 -5.25 30.26 17.48
N ALA A 835 -4.05 30.46 16.92
CA ALA A 835 -3.70 30.05 15.56
C ALA A 835 -4.73 30.55 14.54
N ASP A 836 -5.30 29.65 13.74
CA ASP A 836 -6.33 29.84 12.72
C ASP A 836 -7.75 29.48 13.22
N GLN A 837 -7.90 29.11 14.49
CA GLN A 837 -9.10 28.49 15.02
C GLN A 837 -10.36 29.36 14.89
N HIS A 838 -10.24 30.68 14.99
CA HIS A 838 -11.37 31.59 14.81
C HIS A 838 -11.89 31.58 13.37
N VAL A 839 -11.00 31.46 12.38
CA VAL A 839 -11.34 31.31 10.96
C VAL A 839 -12.03 29.96 10.73
N ASN A 840 -11.52 28.89 11.38
CA ASN A 840 -12.12 27.55 11.36
C ASN A 840 -13.54 27.59 11.93
N ALA A 841 -13.72 28.15 13.13
CA ALA A 841 -15.01 28.28 13.76
C ALA A 841 -15.99 29.14 12.94
N LYS A 842 -15.53 30.21 12.27
CA LYS A 842 -16.38 31.06 11.44
C LYS A 842 -17.03 30.27 10.29
N LEU A 843 -16.25 29.52 9.50
CA LEU A 843 -16.84 28.64 8.47
C LEU A 843 -17.82 27.64 9.05
N LEU A 844 -17.40 26.91 10.09
CA LEU A 844 -18.18 25.78 10.58
C LEU A 844 -19.53 26.24 11.16
N VAL A 845 -19.56 27.44 11.75
CA VAL A 845 -20.76 28.02 12.37
C VAL A 845 -21.59 28.78 11.33
N GLU A 846 -20.98 29.67 10.54
CA GLU A 846 -21.69 30.65 9.71
C GLU A 846 -21.96 30.11 8.29
N ASP A 847 -21.00 29.41 7.68
CA ASP A 847 -21.09 29.02 6.27
C ASP A 847 -21.64 27.60 6.09
N VAL A 848 -21.12 26.65 6.86
CA VAL A 848 -21.47 25.23 6.74
C VAL A 848 -22.62 24.87 7.69
N GLY A 849 -22.62 25.45 8.89
CA GLY A 849 -23.63 25.21 9.93
C GLY A 849 -23.56 23.82 10.54
N VAL A 850 -22.34 23.32 10.80
CA VAL A 850 -22.06 22.04 11.50
C VAL A 850 -21.50 22.25 12.90
N ALA A 851 -21.44 23.51 13.34
CA ALA A 851 -20.92 23.88 14.64
C ALA A 851 -21.75 24.94 15.34
N VAL A 852 -21.68 24.94 16.67
CA VAL A 852 -22.25 25.98 17.54
C VAL A 852 -21.11 26.61 18.33
N ARG A 853 -20.98 27.95 18.27
CA ARG A 853 -19.97 28.68 19.05
C ARG A 853 -20.41 28.76 20.52
N VAL A 854 -19.62 28.18 21.42
CA VAL A 854 -19.93 28.14 22.86
C VAL A 854 -19.12 29.14 23.69
N CYS A 855 -17.96 29.55 23.18
CA CYS A 855 -17.09 30.56 23.76
C CYS A 855 -16.05 30.96 22.70
N GLU A 856 -15.32 32.05 22.89
CA GLU A 856 -14.16 32.40 22.07
C GLU A 856 -13.09 33.12 22.88
N GLY A 857 -11.83 33.01 22.44
CA GLY A 857 -10.69 33.71 23.03
C GLY A 857 -9.82 32.84 23.93
N ALA A 858 -8.51 33.11 23.90
CA ALA A 858 -7.49 32.32 24.60
C ALA A 858 -7.58 32.40 26.13
N ASN A 859 -7.98 33.55 26.66
CA ASN A 859 -8.02 33.85 28.10
C ASN A 859 -9.45 34.05 28.63
N THR A 860 -10.45 33.97 27.74
CA THR A 860 -11.86 34.15 28.11
C THR A 860 -12.29 33.02 29.02
N VAL A 861 -12.92 33.37 30.14
CA VAL A 861 -13.61 32.44 31.04
C VAL A 861 -15.09 32.49 30.65
N PRO A 862 -15.69 31.38 30.18
CA PRO A 862 -17.09 31.38 29.80
C PRO A 862 -17.98 31.56 31.03
N ASP A 863 -19.15 32.16 30.86
CA ASP A 863 -20.21 32.02 31.86
C ASP A 863 -20.65 30.56 31.91
N ALA A 864 -20.52 29.92 33.07
CA ALA A 864 -20.78 28.49 33.20
C ALA A 864 -22.25 28.13 32.95
N SER A 865 -23.19 29.02 33.28
CA SER A 865 -24.63 28.79 33.09
C SER A 865 -25.00 28.91 31.61
N GLU A 866 -24.41 29.88 30.91
CA GLU A 866 -24.56 30.03 29.46
C GLU A 866 -23.95 28.85 28.71
N LEU A 867 -22.75 28.41 29.10
CA LEU A 867 -22.09 27.23 28.54
C LEU A 867 -22.95 25.98 28.74
N ALA A 868 -23.47 25.76 29.95
CA ALA A 868 -24.35 24.64 30.27
C ALA A 868 -25.60 24.62 29.39
N ARG A 869 -26.30 25.77 29.29
CA ARG A 869 -27.50 25.93 28.46
C ARG A 869 -27.20 25.66 26.99
N THR A 870 -26.08 26.15 26.48
CA THR A 870 -25.71 26.00 25.06
C THR A 870 -25.33 24.55 24.74
N ILE A 871 -24.60 23.87 25.63
CA ILE A 871 -24.30 22.43 25.50
C ILE A 871 -25.60 21.61 25.51
N ALA A 872 -26.49 21.87 26.46
CA ALA A 872 -27.76 21.16 26.57
C ALA A 872 -28.66 21.34 25.33
N ASP A 873 -28.80 22.58 24.85
CA ASP A 873 -29.58 22.90 23.65
C ASP A 873 -28.99 22.23 22.40
N SER A 874 -27.66 22.31 22.23
CA SER A 874 -26.97 21.75 21.06
C SER A 874 -27.06 20.22 21.00
N MET A 875 -27.19 19.56 22.16
CA MET A 875 -27.26 18.11 22.26
C MET A 875 -28.70 17.56 22.16
N SER A 876 -29.69 18.43 22.01
CA SER A 876 -31.09 18.06 21.76
C SER A 876 -31.26 17.20 20.50
N ARG A 877 -32.32 16.38 20.47
CA ARG A 877 -32.65 15.54 19.30
C ARG A 877 -33.10 16.44 18.14
N GLY A 878 -32.58 16.19 16.94
CA GLY A 878 -33.00 16.91 15.73
C GLY A 878 -32.37 18.29 15.55
N LYS A 879 -31.38 18.67 16.37
CA LYS A 879 -30.60 19.89 16.19
C LYS A 879 -29.99 19.92 14.78
N ILE A 880 -30.20 21.02 14.05
CA ILE A 880 -29.90 21.11 12.60
C ILE A 880 -28.41 20.89 12.31
N GLU A 881 -27.53 21.38 13.18
CA GLU A 881 -26.08 21.24 13.06
C GLU A 881 -25.64 19.78 13.17
N LYS A 882 -26.34 18.94 13.97
CA LYS A 882 -26.09 17.48 14.04
C LYS A 882 -26.52 16.77 12.76
N VAL A 883 -27.61 17.21 12.13
CA VAL A 883 -28.08 16.65 10.86
C VAL A 883 -27.08 16.98 9.76
N LYS A 884 -26.70 18.26 9.65
CA LYS A 884 -25.69 18.73 8.69
C LYS A 884 -24.34 18.07 8.89
N ALA A 885 -23.91 17.79 10.13
CA ALA A 885 -22.65 17.10 10.39
C ALA A 885 -22.65 15.67 9.80
N LYS A 886 -23.78 14.96 9.89
CA LYS A 886 -23.94 13.64 9.26
C LYS A 886 -24.00 13.72 7.74
N GLU A 887 -24.69 14.71 7.18
CA GLU A 887 -24.70 14.92 5.72
C GLU A 887 -23.30 15.24 5.18
N LEU A 888 -22.54 16.05 5.92
CA LEU A 888 -21.17 16.40 5.55
C LEU A 888 -20.22 15.20 5.66
N LYS A 889 -20.44 14.27 6.59
CA LYS A 889 -19.73 12.99 6.63
C LYS A 889 -19.92 12.21 5.33
N GLU A 890 -21.15 12.06 4.86
CA GLU A 890 -21.42 11.33 3.61
C GLU A 890 -20.71 12.02 2.44
N LYS A 891 -20.75 13.35 2.37
CA LYS A 891 -20.01 14.12 1.35
C LYS A 891 -18.49 13.93 1.45
N ALA A 892 -17.93 13.88 2.66
CA ALA A 892 -16.52 13.60 2.86
C ALA A 892 -16.13 12.19 2.40
N LEU A 893 -16.99 11.19 2.63
CA LEU A 893 -16.80 9.82 2.14
C LEU A 893 -16.91 9.74 0.60
N GLU A 894 -17.88 10.44 0.01
CA GLU A 894 -18.01 10.53 -1.46
C GLU A 894 -16.81 11.25 -2.10
N ALA A 895 -16.26 12.27 -1.45
CA ALA A 895 -15.13 13.03 -1.97
C ALA A 895 -13.88 12.16 -2.17
N VAL A 896 -13.65 11.17 -1.31
CA VAL A 896 -12.46 10.31 -1.33
C VAL A 896 -12.65 8.99 -2.09
N LYS A 897 -13.89 8.63 -2.43
CA LYS A 897 -14.20 7.47 -3.30
C LYS A 897 -13.67 7.70 -4.71
N ALA A 898 -13.48 6.62 -5.45
CA ALA A 898 -13.06 6.68 -6.86
C ALA A 898 -14.01 7.60 -7.66
N GLY A 899 -13.44 8.63 -8.29
CA GLY A 899 -14.19 9.64 -9.04
C GLY A 899 -14.75 10.80 -8.19
N GLY A 900 -14.62 10.77 -6.86
CA GLY A 900 -14.94 11.87 -5.94
C GLY A 900 -14.03 13.09 -6.09
N SER A 901 -14.38 14.23 -5.50
CA SER A 901 -13.62 15.49 -5.67
C SER A 901 -12.15 15.36 -5.28
N SER A 902 -11.89 14.79 -4.11
CA SER A 902 -10.54 14.68 -3.55
C SER A 902 -9.72 13.62 -4.25
N TYR A 903 -10.37 12.54 -4.68
CA TYR A 903 -9.75 11.54 -5.54
C TYR A 903 -9.31 12.15 -6.88
N ARG A 904 -10.18 12.93 -7.54
CA ARG A 904 -9.86 13.62 -8.80
C ARG A 904 -8.75 14.65 -8.63
N ASP A 905 -8.76 15.41 -7.54
CA ASP A 905 -7.73 16.43 -7.27
C ASP A 905 -6.39 15.78 -6.91
N LEU A 906 -6.38 14.65 -6.21
CA LEU A 906 -5.17 13.85 -5.98
C LEU A 906 -4.61 13.31 -7.30
N ASP A 907 -5.44 12.71 -8.15
CA ASP A 907 -5.06 12.26 -9.49
C ASP A 907 -4.54 13.42 -10.34
N GLY A 908 -5.19 14.58 -10.25
CA GLY A 908 -4.80 15.81 -10.91
C GLY A 908 -3.42 16.29 -10.46
N LEU A 909 -3.16 16.30 -9.14
CA LEU A 909 -1.86 16.61 -8.57
C LEU A 909 -0.79 15.65 -9.07
N VAL A 910 -1.05 14.33 -8.98
CA VAL A 910 -0.13 13.29 -9.44
C VAL A 910 0.17 13.48 -10.92
N LYS A 911 -0.84 13.68 -11.75
CA LYS A 911 -0.69 13.91 -13.19
C LYS A 911 0.15 15.15 -13.50
N GLU A 912 -0.06 16.24 -12.78
CA GLU A 912 0.70 17.48 -12.94
C GLU A 912 2.15 17.29 -12.49
N LEU A 913 2.39 16.60 -11.37
CA LEU A 913 3.73 16.24 -10.90
C LEU A 913 4.43 15.33 -11.92
N SER A 914 3.75 14.30 -12.44
CA SER A 914 4.27 13.37 -13.45
C SER A 914 4.65 14.02 -14.78
N GLN A 915 4.16 15.24 -15.06
CA GLN A 915 4.52 16.00 -16.26
C GLN A 915 5.76 16.87 -16.08
N LEU A 916 6.26 17.03 -14.85
CA LEU A 916 7.51 17.74 -14.59
C LEU A 916 8.67 16.96 -15.23
N GLN A 917 9.37 17.61 -16.15
CA GLN A 917 10.49 17.00 -16.88
C GLN A 917 11.67 16.71 -15.95
N ILE A 918 12.36 15.58 -16.20
CA ILE A 918 13.58 15.12 -15.52
C ILE A 918 14.81 15.31 -16.38
#